data_AF-A0AAD9YKN4-F1
#
_entry.id   AF-A0AAD9YKN4-F1
#
_cell.length_a   1.000
_cell.length_b   1.000
_cell.length_c   1.000
_cell.angle_alpha   90.00
_cell.angle_beta   90.00
_cell.angle_gamma   90.00
#
_symmetry.space_group_name_H-M   'P 1'
#
loop_
_entity.id
_entity.type
_entity.pdbx_description
1 polymer ?
#
loop_
_entity_poly.entity_id
_entity_poly.type
_entity_poly.pdbx_seq_one_letter_code
_entity_poly.pdbx_strand_id
1 'polypeptide(L)'
;MDIHYHDANRKLRTLATVTGQAVDTHPSFPQADNAESVISEVDPLVSSHAISNRWRPSLRTSRKEPDIELSHLQPDGFNNDKGPTRQQPTWSRVGAFEKITPFLALIPTTSISVFLLVSNVKRWELSDELHGTIEKNRAITQVAVQVISSILALLHLFVIGKLLQWMLRLHLTTKPMSLEALQFWTSMLAQQWRPTLRWRFLLPLAVFILICLGPAALWVGALTPVTAEGSREASLSLPSYGNTEILLSNWTQRLGLQSTRTPRGFFTYNVGELSTGKIIETAASATTVDGSARRHSKMDNTGYFYNGRSYGVGVSIGLVDDDIVRNQYVTNYTFQEAGYKAISTCIHNSTTDYHLECHTDSTFPYCSALGRLPNSLAEGFANYPSWGPGNIVAVAVTSDPTRPGRMLGIAAGSKYTLLNTTQCELQFVPTLFNITVDPIGKTIEVTPLKVTGISDIEPKGNLTFLANWQYTLIASDQTNLYSSLIGNAMYTNIENYKISQEATGHQAGSESDVALRALEESFDASMDDILSGYAAAQLMGANVTQETRVEVYRTVLRLGQEAWILTVLVLNLVLIFAATEEAVRTRCWKDLDEFDFTDLRDMVIGTAQGDVKDVIETILSTNNHGNLLVSRRGTVLDIHYSGTAGKKRDEY
;
A
#
# COMPACT_ATOMS: atom_id res chain seq x y z
N MET A 1 35.91 -32.96 60.71
CA MET A 1 35.27 -33.99 61.55
C MET A 1 34.19 -34.61 60.68
N ASP A 2 34.56 -35.67 59.96
CA ASP A 2 33.64 -36.54 59.22
C ASP A 2 33.00 -37.52 60.19
N ILE A 3 31.70 -37.82 59.99
CA ILE A 3 31.09 -39.15 60.13
C ILE A 3 29.69 -39.10 59.48
N HIS A 4 29.47 -40.11 58.64
CA HIS A 4 28.27 -40.55 57.93
C HIS A 4 26.92 -40.41 58.65
N TYR A 5 25.83 -40.29 57.88
CA TYR A 5 24.75 -41.30 57.92
C TYR A 5 23.93 -41.32 56.62
N HIS A 6 24.01 -42.46 55.93
CA HIS A 6 23.08 -42.96 54.92
C HIS A 6 21.84 -43.55 55.61
N ASP A 7 20.74 -43.65 54.87
CA ASP A 7 19.65 -44.63 55.01
C ASP A 7 18.32 -44.11 55.59
N ALA A 8 17.35 -43.91 54.68
CA ALA A 8 15.93 -44.25 54.88
C ALA A 8 15.14 -44.03 53.58
N ASN A 9 15.57 -44.66 52.48
CA ASN A 9 14.82 -44.71 51.23
C ASN A 9 14.22 -46.13 51.07
N ARG A 10 13.29 -46.48 51.97
CA ARG A 10 12.61 -47.79 51.96
C ARG A 10 11.29 -47.74 52.73
N LYS A 11 10.27 -47.09 52.17
CA LYS A 11 8.84 -47.32 52.46
C LYS A 11 8.01 -46.47 51.51
N LEU A 12 7.50 -47.10 50.44
CA LEU A 12 6.26 -46.80 49.70
C LEU A 12 6.31 -47.40 48.27
N ARG A 13 6.70 -48.69 48.17
CA ARG A 13 6.42 -49.56 47.01
C ARG A 13 5.67 -50.80 47.51
N THR A 14 4.35 -50.70 47.65
CA THR A 14 3.40 -51.82 47.50
C THR A 14 1.96 -51.33 47.58
N LEU A 15 1.35 -51.10 46.42
CA LEU A 15 -0.07 -51.26 46.04
C LEU A 15 -0.20 -50.67 44.62
N ALA A 16 0.14 -51.46 43.59
CA ALA A 16 -0.83 -52.16 42.74
C ALA A 16 -1.74 -51.17 41.99
N THR A 17 -1.40 -50.72 40.77
CA THR A 17 -1.57 -51.40 39.46
C THR A 17 -3.03 -51.76 39.15
N VAL A 18 -3.53 -51.25 38.00
CA VAL A 18 -4.72 -51.56 37.17
C VAL A 18 -5.27 -50.18 36.76
N THR A 19 -5.20 -49.66 35.53
CA THR A 19 -5.20 -50.23 34.17
C THR A 19 -4.34 -49.35 33.25
N GLY A 20 -3.63 -49.96 32.31
CA GLY A 20 -2.84 -49.25 31.31
C GLY A 20 -3.65 -48.78 30.11
N GLN A 21 -3.08 -47.82 29.36
CA GLN A 21 -2.69 -48.05 27.97
C GLN A 21 -1.74 -46.93 27.55
N ALA A 22 -0.54 -47.35 27.15
CA ALA A 22 0.51 -46.55 26.56
C ALA A 22 0.17 -46.25 25.09
N VAL A 23 0.59 -45.07 24.59
CA VAL A 23 1.37 -44.96 23.34
C VAL A 23 2.29 -43.75 23.48
N ASP A 24 3.59 -44.05 23.47
CA ASP A 24 4.71 -43.13 23.28
C ASP A 24 4.63 -42.38 21.94
N THR A 25 5.17 -41.16 21.87
CA THR A 25 6.41 -40.89 21.11
C THR A 25 6.73 -39.39 21.08
N HIS A 26 7.92 -39.07 21.59
CA HIS A 26 8.73 -37.90 21.16
C HIS A 26 9.00 -37.99 19.65
N PRO A 27 9.22 -36.86 18.95
CA PRO A 27 10.59 -36.42 18.63
C PRO A 27 10.78 -34.89 18.76
N SER A 28 11.85 -34.37 19.38
CA SER A 28 13.17 -34.01 18.80
C SER A 28 13.16 -32.87 17.77
N PHE A 29 13.87 -31.79 18.12
CA PHE A 29 14.41 -30.77 17.21
C PHE A 29 15.31 -31.41 16.12
N PRO A 30 15.46 -30.75 14.95
CA PRO A 30 16.77 -30.12 14.71
C PRO A 30 16.77 -28.77 13.96
N GLN A 31 17.86 -28.08 14.29
CA GLN A 31 18.69 -27.08 13.62
C GLN A 31 18.64 -26.94 12.08
N ALA A 32 18.97 -25.71 11.66
CA ALA A 32 19.14 -25.21 10.31
C ALA A 32 20.37 -25.75 9.57
N ASP A 33 20.32 -25.78 8.23
CA ASP A 33 21.44 -25.42 7.35
C ASP A 33 21.00 -25.15 5.90
N ASN A 34 21.79 -24.31 5.23
CA ASN A 34 21.64 -23.78 3.87
C ASN A 34 21.78 -24.82 2.76
N ALA A 35 21.10 -24.62 1.61
CA ALA A 35 21.63 -24.98 0.29
C ALA A 35 20.82 -24.32 -0.85
N GLU A 36 21.53 -23.57 -1.69
CA GLU A 36 21.11 -23.22 -3.05
C GLU A 36 21.14 -24.45 -3.97
N SER A 37 20.36 -24.35 -5.06
CA SER A 37 20.66 -24.82 -6.43
C SER A 37 19.84 -26.00 -7.00
N VAL A 38 19.45 -25.75 -8.27
CA VAL A 38 19.13 -26.68 -9.37
C VAL A 38 17.82 -27.49 -9.29
N ILE A 39 16.85 -27.11 -10.12
CA ILE A 39 15.98 -28.09 -10.80
C ILE A 39 16.00 -27.80 -12.30
N SER A 40 16.49 -28.79 -13.03
CA SER A 40 16.42 -29.00 -14.47
C SER A 40 15.03 -29.50 -14.88
N GLU A 41 14.55 -28.99 -16.02
CA GLU A 41 14.17 -29.78 -17.19
C GLU A 41 13.21 -30.97 -16.99
N VAL A 42 11.96 -30.80 -17.44
CA VAL A 42 11.09 -31.89 -17.93
C VAL A 42 10.53 -31.46 -19.28
N ASP A 43 10.84 -32.29 -20.29
CA ASP A 43 10.53 -32.15 -21.71
C ASP A 43 9.03 -32.33 -22.05
N PRO A 44 8.64 -31.95 -23.29
CA PRO A 44 7.25 -31.81 -23.73
C PRO A 44 6.71 -33.10 -24.37
N LEU A 45 5.39 -33.31 -24.27
CA LEU A 45 4.69 -34.28 -25.11
C LEU A 45 3.49 -33.64 -25.83
N VAL A 46 3.65 -33.63 -27.14
CA VAL A 46 2.71 -33.35 -28.20
C VAL A 46 1.52 -34.32 -28.15
N SER A 47 0.30 -33.83 -28.34
CA SER A 47 -0.76 -34.60 -28.99
C SER A 47 -1.82 -33.68 -29.59
N SER A 48 -1.85 -33.70 -30.91
CA SER A 48 -2.78 -33.09 -31.83
C SER A 48 -4.16 -33.75 -31.78
N HIS A 49 -5.25 -32.97 -31.77
CA HIS A 49 -6.52 -33.38 -32.36
C HIS A 49 -7.18 -32.22 -33.13
N ALA A 50 -7.33 -32.47 -34.43
CA ALA A 50 -7.99 -31.62 -35.41
C ALA A 50 -9.47 -32.00 -35.49
N ILE A 51 -10.39 -31.03 -35.43
CA ILE A 51 -11.77 -31.20 -35.92
C ILE A 51 -12.28 -29.91 -36.60
N SER A 52 -12.51 -30.09 -37.91
CA SER A 52 -13.56 -29.58 -38.81
C SER A 52 -13.80 -28.07 -39.03
N ASN A 53 -13.50 -27.71 -40.28
CA ASN A 53 -14.08 -26.62 -41.06
C ASN A 53 -15.61 -26.76 -41.25
N ARG A 54 -16.34 -25.65 -41.11
CA ARG A 54 -17.52 -25.34 -41.93
C ARG A 54 -17.94 -23.89 -41.70
N TRP A 55 -17.87 -23.05 -42.73
CA TRP A 55 -18.89 -22.06 -43.13
C TRP A 55 -18.43 -21.43 -44.46
N ARG A 56 -19.08 -21.85 -45.56
CA ARG A 56 -19.00 -21.20 -46.88
C ARG A 56 -19.96 -20.02 -46.91
N PRO A 57 -19.70 -19.03 -47.79
CA PRO A 57 -20.74 -18.67 -48.73
C PRO A 57 -20.27 -18.74 -50.20
N SER A 58 -21.08 -19.49 -50.95
CA SER A 58 -21.37 -19.44 -52.38
C SER A 58 -21.15 -18.08 -53.07
N LEU A 59 -20.17 -18.00 -53.97
CA LEU A 59 -20.13 -17.04 -55.06
C LEU A 59 -20.78 -17.68 -56.30
N ARG A 60 -21.97 -17.21 -56.65
CA ARG A 60 -22.73 -17.60 -57.84
C ARG A 60 -22.36 -16.64 -58.96
N THR A 61 -21.69 -17.15 -59.97
CA THR A 61 -21.45 -16.48 -61.25
C THR A 61 -22.79 -16.24 -61.96
N SER A 62 -23.17 -14.97 -62.17
CA SER A 62 -24.19 -14.60 -63.15
C SER A 62 -23.55 -13.65 -64.15
N ARG A 63 -23.17 -14.25 -65.26
CA ARG A 63 -22.79 -13.62 -66.53
C ARG A 63 -24.06 -12.97 -67.10
N LYS A 64 -24.05 -11.66 -67.29
CA LYS A 64 -24.97 -10.95 -68.18
C LYS A 64 -24.15 -9.95 -68.99
N GLU A 65 -23.88 -10.33 -70.23
CA GLU A 65 -23.56 -9.42 -71.33
C GLU A 65 -24.74 -8.44 -71.52
N PRO A 66 -24.46 -7.14 -71.73
CA PRO A 66 -25.33 -6.29 -72.52
C PRO A 66 -24.75 -6.17 -73.92
N ASP A 67 -25.51 -6.69 -74.88
CA ASP A 67 -25.41 -6.37 -76.30
C ASP A 67 -25.45 -4.84 -76.48
N ILE A 68 -24.46 -4.28 -77.19
CA ILE A 68 -24.54 -2.94 -77.74
C ILE A 68 -24.43 -3.07 -79.24
N GLU A 69 -25.56 -2.80 -79.89
CA GLU A 69 -25.78 -2.81 -81.32
C GLU A 69 -24.80 -1.86 -82.04
N LEU A 70 -24.11 -2.43 -83.01
CA LEU A 70 -23.41 -1.71 -84.07
C LEU A 70 -24.46 -1.25 -85.10
N SER A 71 -24.74 0.05 -85.19
CA SER A 71 -25.42 0.58 -86.37
C SER A 71 -24.98 2.01 -86.71
N HIS A 72 -24.71 2.17 -88.01
CA HIS A 72 -24.58 3.40 -88.80
C HIS A 72 -23.34 4.29 -88.65
N LEU A 73 -22.34 3.94 -89.47
CA LEU A 73 -21.49 4.89 -90.19
C LEU A 73 -22.33 5.77 -91.13
N GLN A 74 -22.25 7.09 -90.98
CA GLN A 74 -22.30 8.00 -92.13
C GLN A 74 -21.42 9.23 -91.85
N PRO A 75 -20.55 9.65 -92.79
CA PRO A 75 -19.59 10.72 -92.58
C PRO A 75 -20.12 12.04 -93.15
N ASP A 76 -20.32 13.05 -92.32
CA ASP A 76 -20.61 14.40 -92.79
C ASP A 76 -19.59 15.41 -92.24
N GLY A 77 -18.97 16.10 -93.20
CA GLY A 77 -18.70 17.53 -93.07
C GLY A 77 -17.48 17.94 -92.25
N PHE A 78 -16.33 17.99 -92.92
CA PHE A 78 -15.28 18.95 -92.59
C PHE A 78 -15.87 20.36 -92.53
N ASN A 79 -15.81 21.00 -91.36
CA ASN A 79 -15.84 22.46 -91.28
C ASN A 79 -14.86 22.93 -90.20
N ASN A 80 -13.97 23.81 -90.66
CA ASN A 80 -12.93 24.48 -89.88
C ASN A 80 -13.53 25.47 -88.86
N ASP A 81 -12.64 25.89 -87.95
CA ASP A 81 -12.73 27.06 -87.08
C ASP A 81 -13.52 26.92 -85.77
N LYS A 82 -12.81 26.43 -84.74
CA LYS A 82 -12.60 27.12 -83.44
C LYS A 82 -11.67 26.25 -82.58
N GLY A 83 -10.56 26.83 -82.13
CA GLY A 83 -9.65 26.16 -81.19
C GLY A 83 -10.41 25.72 -79.92
N PRO A 84 -10.09 24.55 -79.35
CA PRO A 84 -10.80 24.07 -78.17
C PRO A 84 -10.54 25.02 -77.00
N THR A 85 -11.58 25.76 -76.62
CA THR A 85 -11.64 26.46 -75.33
C THR A 85 -11.41 25.43 -74.22
N ARG A 86 -10.34 25.63 -73.45
CA ARG A 86 -9.90 24.80 -72.32
C ARG A 86 -11.02 24.77 -71.26
N GLN A 87 -11.93 23.80 -71.34
CA GLN A 87 -12.88 23.53 -70.25
C GLN A 87 -12.07 22.97 -69.08
N GLN A 88 -11.92 23.76 -68.03
CA GLN A 88 -11.39 23.26 -66.76
C GLN A 88 -12.40 22.25 -66.18
N PRO A 89 -11.94 21.05 -65.78
CA PRO A 89 -12.82 20.05 -65.20
C PRO A 89 -13.38 20.56 -63.86
N THR A 90 -14.70 20.51 -63.70
CA THR A 90 -15.35 20.81 -62.43
C THR A 90 -15.38 19.53 -61.59
N TRP A 91 -14.42 19.37 -60.69
CA TRP A 91 -14.53 18.36 -59.64
C TRP A 91 -15.77 18.63 -58.79
N SER A 92 -16.44 17.56 -58.35
CA SER A 92 -17.57 17.73 -57.44
C SER A 92 -17.06 18.23 -56.09
N ARG A 93 -17.87 19.05 -55.40
CA ARG A 93 -17.50 19.55 -54.07
C ARG A 93 -17.83 18.49 -53.02
N VAL A 94 -16.89 18.26 -52.11
CA VAL A 94 -17.07 17.34 -50.98
C VAL A 94 -18.33 17.72 -50.18
N GLY A 95 -19.13 16.72 -49.80
CA GLY A 95 -20.38 16.91 -49.05
C GLY A 95 -20.14 17.48 -47.65
N ALA A 96 -21.13 18.18 -47.09
CA ALA A 96 -21.01 18.75 -45.74
C ALA A 96 -20.81 17.68 -44.65
N PHE A 97 -21.41 16.49 -44.81
CA PHE A 97 -21.26 15.39 -43.89
C PHE A 97 -19.84 14.81 -43.90
N GLU A 98 -19.28 14.58 -45.10
CA GLU A 98 -17.91 14.08 -45.29
C GLU A 98 -16.85 15.02 -44.72
N LYS A 99 -17.14 16.33 -44.65
CA LYS A 99 -16.28 17.33 -43.99
C LYS A 99 -16.30 17.26 -42.46
N ILE A 100 -17.33 16.67 -41.85
CA ILE A 100 -17.46 16.60 -40.39
C ILE A 100 -17.03 15.22 -39.88
N THR A 101 -17.26 14.15 -40.66
CA THR A 101 -17.00 12.76 -40.27
C THR A 101 -15.62 12.53 -39.63
N PRO A 102 -14.51 13.08 -40.17
CA PRO A 102 -13.20 12.83 -39.59
C PRO A 102 -13.01 13.37 -38.17
N PHE A 103 -13.68 14.47 -37.83
CA PHE A 103 -13.58 15.09 -36.50
C PHE A 103 -14.46 14.44 -35.45
N LEU A 104 -15.41 13.57 -35.86
CA LEU A 104 -16.14 12.72 -34.92
C LEU A 104 -15.19 11.80 -34.14
N ALA A 105 -14.01 11.50 -34.68
CA ALA A 105 -12.93 10.78 -33.99
C ALA A 105 -12.41 11.49 -32.73
N LEU A 106 -12.60 12.81 -32.60
CA LEU A 106 -12.23 13.56 -31.39
C LEU A 106 -13.24 13.38 -30.25
N ILE A 107 -14.48 12.95 -30.52
CA ILE A 107 -15.50 12.74 -29.49
C ILE A 107 -15.06 11.68 -28.46
N PRO A 108 -14.66 10.45 -28.84
CA PRO A 108 -14.24 9.45 -27.86
C PRO A 108 -12.97 9.87 -27.10
N THR A 109 -11.98 10.47 -27.77
CA THR A 109 -10.72 10.88 -27.13
C THR A 109 -10.94 12.01 -26.13
N THR A 110 -11.82 12.97 -26.45
CA THR A 110 -12.18 14.05 -25.53
C THR A 110 -13.01 13.54 -24.37
N SER A 111 -14.00 12.69 -24.63
CA SER A 111 -14.85 12.07 -23.60
C SER A 111 -14.03 11.32 -22.55
N ILE A 112 -13.08 10.49 -22.99
CA ILE A 112 -12.19 9.74 -22.09
C ILE A 112 -11.25 10.71 -21.34
N SER A 113 -10.68 11.71 -22.02
CA SER A 113 -9.79 12.68 -21.34
C SER A 113 -10.50 13.50 -20.26
N VAL A 114 -11.76 13.91 -20.51
CA VAL A 114 -12.59 14.61 -19.54
C VAL A 114 -12.99 13.68 -18.41
N PHE A 115 -13.33 12.43 -18.71
CA PHE A 115 -13.60 11.42 -17.68
C PHE A 115 -12.40 11.22 -16.76
N LEU A 116 -11.18 11.08 -17.31
CA LEU A 116 -9.95 10.95 -16.53
C LEU A 116 -9.70 12.20 -15.66
N LEU A 117 -9.94 13.40 -16.19
CA LEU A 117 -9.82 14.63 -15.41
C LEU A 117 -10.82 14.66 -14.25
N VAL A 118 -12.09 14.37 -14.52
CA VAL A 118 -13.14 14.34 -13.48
C VAL A 118 -12.85 13.25 -12.44
N SER A 119 -12.36 12.10 -12.88
CA SER A 119 -11.92 10.99 -12.03
C SER A 119 -10.78 11.43 -11.11
N ASN A 120 -9.76 12.11 -11.65
CA ASN A 120 -8.63 12.62 -10.88
C ASN A 120 -9.07 13.70 -9.86
N VAL A 121 -9.89 14.67 -10.28
CA VAL A 121 -10.40 15.73 -9.40
C VAL A 121 -11.24 15.17 -8.26
N LYS A 122 -12.08 14.17 -8.54
CA LYS A 122 -12.89 13.49 -7.52
C LYS A 122 -12.13 12.44 -6.71
N ARG A 123 -10.83 12.25 -6.97
CA ARG A 123 -10.01 11.17 -6.40
C ARG A 123 -10.70 9.80 -6.51
N TRP A 124 -11.34 9.55 -7.63
CA TRP A 124 -12.09 8.31 -7.84
C TRP A 124 -11.15 7.11 -7.77
N GLU A 125 -11.50 6.16 -6.91
CA GLU A 125 -10.69 4.98 -6.61
C GLU A 125 -11.31 3.77 -7.29
N LEU A 126 -10.47 2.86 -7.79
CA LEU A 126 -10.94 1.57 -8.28
C LEU A 126 -11.48 0.74 -7.11
N SER A 127 -12.47 -0.11 -7.38
CA SER A 127 -12.99 -1.04 -6.37
C SER A 127 -11.92 -2.05 -5.94
N ASP A 128 -12.01 -2.50 -4.69
CA ASP A 128 -11.04 -3.44 -4.10
C ASP A 128 -10.95 -4.77 -4.90
N GLU A 129 -12.05 -5.24 -5.50
CA GLU A 129 -12.08 -6.41 -6.39
C GLU A 129 -11.30 -6.20 -7.69
N LEU A 130 -11.45 -5.02 -8.30
CA LEU A 130 -10.74 -4.66 -9.51
C LEU A 130 -9.26 -4.44 -9.22
N HIS A 131 -8.94 -3.88 -8.05
CA HIS A 131 -7.56 -3.78 -7.56
C HIS A 131 -6.92 -5.17 -7.49
N GLY A 132 -7.56 -6.14 -6.82
CA GLY A 132 -7.03 -7.50 -6.73
C GLY A 132 -6.88 -8.18 -8.09
N THR A 133 -7.80 -7.90 -9.03
CA THR A 133 -7.73 -8.44 -10.40
C THR A 133 -6.55 -7.86 -11.17
N ILE A 134 -6.31 -6.55 -11.08
CA ILE A 134 -5.19 -5.86 -11.73
C ILE A 134 -3.86 -6.33 -11.15
N GLU A 135 -3.78 -6.45 -9.83
CA GLU A 135 -2.56 -6.91 -9.17
C GLU A 135 -2.22 -8.36 -9.54
N LYS A 136 -3.21 -9.24 -9.61
CA LYS A 136 -3.00 -10.63 -10.03
C LYS A 136 -2.62 -10.77 -11.50
N ASN A 137 -3.13 -9.88 -12.37
CA ASN A 137 -2.97 -9.97 -13.83
C ASN A 137 -2.26 -8.75 -14.44
N ARG A 138 -1.20 -8.25 -13.78
CA ARG A 138 -0.48 -7.02 -14.19
C ARG A 138 -0.10 -6.99 -15.68
N ALA A 139 0.38 -8.12 -16.21
CA ALA A 139 0.78 -8.23 -17.62
C ALA A 139 -0.41 -8.04 -18.59
N ILE A 140 -1.56 -8.65 -18.28
CA ILE A 140 -2.77 -8.53 -19.11
C ILE A 140 -3.30 -7.10 -19.06
N THR A 141 -3.32 -6.49 -17.89
CA THR A 141 -3.74 -5.09 -17.73
C THR A 141 -2.85 -4.15 -18.54
N GLN A 142 -1.53 -4.34 -18.51
CA GLN A 142 -0.61 -3.52 -19.29
C GLN A 142 -0.83 -3.67 -20.80
N VAL A 143 -1.04 -4.90 -21.29
CA VAL A 143 -1.37 -5.13 -22.71
C VAL A 143 -2.70 -4.46 -23.08
N ALA A 144 -3.72 -4.57 -22.24
CA ALA A 144 -5.00 -3.91 -22.48
C ALA A 144 -4.87 -2.38 -22.55
N VAL A 145 -4.13 -1.78 -21.61
CA VAL A 145 -3.82 -0.34 -21.60
C VAL A 145 -3.09 0.05 -22.89
N GLN A 146 -2.09 -0.73 -23.32
CA GLN A 146 -1.34 -0.46 -24.55
C GLN A 146 -2.23 -0.48 -25.80
N VAL A 147 -3.11 -1.48 -25.92
CA VAL A 147 -4.03 -1.61 -27.06
C VAL A 147 -5.00 -0.44 -27.11
N ILE A 148 -5.66 -0.10 -25.99
CA ILE A 148 -6.60 1.03 -25.90
C ILE A 148 -5.87 2.34 -26.23
N SER A 149 -4.68 2.56 -25.65
CA SER A 149 -3.89 3.76 -25.88
C SER A 149 -3.48 3.92 -27.34
N SER A 150 -3.12 2.82 -28.00
CA SER A 150 -2.77 2.82 -29.42
C SER A 150 -3.97 3.16 -30.30
N ILE A 151 -5.16 2.65 -29.98
CA ILE A 151 -6.40 2.99 -30.70
C ILE A 151 -6.72 4.48 -30.55
N LEU A 152 -6.65 5.04 -29.34
CA LEU A 152 -6.91 6.46 -29.10
C LEU A 152 -5.89 7.37 -29.79
N ALA A 153 -4.61 6.98 -29.80
CA ALA A 153 -3.57 7.67 -30.54
C ALA A 153 -3.80 7.62 -32.06
N LEU A 154 -4.24 6.49 -32.61
CA LEU A 154 -4.59 6.39 -34.03
C LEU A 154 -5.73 7.34 -34.42
N LEU A 155 -6.70 7.57 -33.55
CA LEU A 155 -7.76 8.55 -33.78
C LEU A 155 -7.21 9.99 -33.84
N HIS A 156 -6.27 10.35 -32.95
CA HIS A 156 -5.57 11.64 -33.01
C HIS A 156 -4.79 11.79 -34.32
N LEU A 157 -4.03 10.76 -34.71
CA LEU A 157 -3.24 10.76 -35.94
C LEU A 157 -4.12 10.85 -37.19
N PHE A 158 -5.29 10.21 -37.19
CA PHE A 158 -6.25 10.30 -38.28
C PHE A 158 -6.76 11.73 -38.48
N VAL A 159 -7.09 12.44 -37.40
CA VAL A 159 -7.52 13.85 -37.45
C VAL A 159 -6.40 14.75 -37.94
N ILE A 160 -5.18 14.61 -37.41
CA ILE A 160 -4.01 15.37 -37.86
C ILE A 160 -3.75 15.13 -39.34
N GLY A 161 -3.76 13.87 -39.78
CA GLY A 161 -3.57 13.48 -41.18
C GLY A 161 -4.62 14.10 -42.09
N LYS A 162 -5.89 14.12 -41.68
CA LYS A 162 -6.98 14.74 -42.46
C LYS A 162 -6.87 16.26 -42.52
N LEU A 163 -6.52 16.93 -41.43
CA LEU A 163 -6.26 18.37 -41.42
C LEU A 163 -5.12 18.74 -42.37
N LEU A 164 -4.00 18.01 -42.30
CA LEU A 164 -2.86 18.21 -43.19
C LEU A 164 -3.22 17.93 -44.66
N GLN A 165 -3.96 16.85 -44.92
CA GLN A 165 -4.40 16.47 -46.27
C GLN A 165 -5.26 17.59 -46.88
N TRP A 166 -6.24 18.11 -46.14
CA TRP A 166 -7.12 19.17 -46.63
C TRP A 166 -6.42 20.51 -46.77
N MET A 167 -5.53 20.85 -45.84
CA MET A 167 -4.67 22.04 -45.95
C MET A 167 -3.84 21.97 -47.24
N LEU A 168 -3.26 20.82 -47.56
CA LEU A 168 -2.43 20.66 -48.74
C LEU A 168 -3.25 20.72 -50.03
N ARG A 169 -4.44 20.09 -50.07
CA ARG A 169 -5.34 20.18 -51.23
C ARG A 169 -5.68 21.64 -51.57
N LEU A 170 -6.06 22.44 -50.58
CA LEU A 170 -6.32 23.87 -50.77
C LEU A 170 -5.07 24.68 -51.16
N HIS A 171 -3.89 24.24 -50.74
CA HIS A 171 -2.64 24.87 -51.18
C HIS A 171 -2.33 24.56 -52.65
N LEU A 172 -2.54 23.31 -53.08
CA LEU A 172 -2.30 22.88 -54.46
C LEU A 172 -3.25 23.54 -55.47
N THR A 173 -4.48 23.91 -55.06
CA THR A 173 -5.41 24.66 -55.91
C THR A 173 -5.02 26.13 -56.08
N THR A 174 -4.22 26.68 -55.15
CA THR A 174 -3.85 28.10 -55.16
C THR A 174 -2.41 28.36 -55.62
N LYS A 175 -1.50 27.39 -55.45
CA LYS A 175 -0.07 27.53 -55.80
C LYS A 175 0.52 26.23 -56.37
N PRO A 176 1.33 26.30 -57.43
CA PRO A 176 2.06 25.13 -57.92
C PRO A 176 3.13 24.70 -56.90
N MET A 177 3.24 23.39 -56.68
CA MET A 177 4.20 22.80 -55.75
C MET A 177 5.26 21.98 -56.49
N SER A 178 6.52 22.06 -56.05
CA SER A 178 7.60 21.23 -56.60
C SER A 178 7.38 19.74 -56.29
N LEU A 179 7.83 18.85 -57.18
CA LEU A 179 7.71 17.40 -57.01
C LEU A 179 8.37 16.89 -55.71
N GLU A 180 9.52 17.45 -55.32
CA GLU A 180 10.20 17.09 -54.05
C GLU A 180 9.36 17.44 -52.81
N ALA A 181 8.67 18.60 -52.83
CA ALA A 181 7.77 18.99 -51.75
C ALA A 181 6.52 18.10 -51.71
N LEU A 182 5.96 17.73 -52.86
CA LEU A 182 4.84 16.79 -52.93
C LEU A 182 5.25 15.40 -52.38
N GLN A 183 6.46 14.94 -52.69
CA GLN A 183 7.03 13.71 -52.12
C GLN A 183 7.22 13.81 -50.60
N PHE A 184 7.62 14.96 -50.07
CA PHE A 184 7.70 15.19 -48.63
C PHE A 184 6.32 15.10 -47.95
N TRP A 185 5.33 15.83 -48.45
CA TRP A 185 4.00 15.85 -47.86
C TRP A 185 3.28 14.50 -47.96
N THR A 186 3.43 13.79 -49.09
CA THR A 186 2.89 12.42 -49.23
C THR A 186 3.58 11.45 -48.27
N SER A 187 4.89 11.60 -48.02
CA SER A 187 5.61 10.78 -47.04
C SER A 187 5.20 11.11 -45.60
N MET A 188 4.89 12.38 -45.30
CA MET A 188 4.39 12.85 -44.01
C MET A 188 2.98 12.30 -43.72
N LEU A 189 2.07 12.35 -44.70
CA LEU A 189 0.72 11.80 -44.58
C LEU A 189 0.72 10.27 -44.47
N ALA A 190 1.62 9.59 -45.19
CA ALA A 190 1.78 8.14 -45.10
C ALA A 190 2.59 7.69 -43.86
N GLN A 191 3.20 8.62 -43.12
CA GLN A 191 4.12 8.34 -42.02
C GLN A 191 5.25 7.37 -42.40
N GLN A 192 5.72 7.44 -43.66
CA GLN A 192 6.71 6.52 -44.21
C GLN A 192 8.10 7.14 -44.22
N TRP A 193 9.09 6.40 -43.72
CA TRP A 193 10.49 6.78 -43.87
C TRP A 193 10.94 6.65 -45.32
N ARG A 194 11.40 7.76 -45.91
CA ARG A 194 11.93 7.79 -47.28
C ARG A 194 13.31 8.46 -47.31
N PRO A 195 14.40 7.67 -47.34
CA PRO A 195 15.76 8.19 -47.28
C PRO A 195 16.20 8.89 -48.58
N THR A 196 15.41 8.81 -49.65
CA THR A 196 15.70 9.42 -50.95
C THR A 196 15.45 10.93 -50.99
N LEU A 197 14.83 11.51 -49.95
CA LEU A 197 14.60 12.95 -49.86
C LEU A 197 15.88 13.70 -49.45
N ARG A 198 16.01 14.95 -49.94
CA ARG A 198 17.07 15.86 -49.51
C ARG A 198 17.02 16.07 -48.00
N TRP A 199 18.18 16.23 -47.36
CA TRP A 199 18.30 16.34 -45.90
C TRP A 199 17.38 17.40 -45.27
N ARG A 200 17.15 18.52 -45.99
CA ARG A 200 16.27 19.62 -45.56
C ARG A 200 14.81 19.19 -45.33
N PHE A 201 14.34 18.14 -46.01
CA PHE A 201 13.00 17.55 -45.85
C PHE A 201 13.02 16.28 -44.99
N LEU A 202 14.15 15.57 -44.98
CA LEU A 202 14.31 14.34 -44.19
C LEU A 202 14.34 14.60 -42.68
N LEU A 203 14.98 15.68 -42.22
CA LEU A 203 15.02 16.02 -40.78
C LEU A 203 13.62 16.41 -40.24
N PRO A 204 12.85 17.30 -40.89
CA PRO A 204 11.46 17.56 -40.48
C PRO A 204 10.57 16.32 -40.54
N LEU A 205 10.76 15.43 -41.52
CA LEU A 205 10.01 14.17 -41.61
C LEU A 205 10.33 13.24 -40.44
N ALA A 206 11.60 13.10 -40.06
CA ALA A 206 12.02 12.32 -38.89
C ALA A 206 11.38 12.85 -37.61
N VAL A 207 11.45 14.18 -37.41
CA VAL A 207 10.85 14.86 -36.24
C VAL A 207 9.34 14.65 -36.21
N PHE A 208 8.65 14.77 -37.36
CA PHE A 208 7.22 14.54 -37.42
C PHE A 208 6.84 13.10 -37.08
N ILE A 209 7.53 12.11 -37.63
CA ILE A 209 7.30 10.69 -37.31
C ILE A 209 7.50 10.42 -35.81
N LEU A 210 8.54 11.00 -35.20
CA LEU A 210 8.78 10.90 -33.75
C LEU A 210 7.65 11.54 -32.94
N ILE A 211 7.18 12.73 -33.34
CA ILE A 211 6.04 13.39 -32.70
C ILE A 211 4.77 12.53 -32.81
N CYS A 212 4.56 11.84 -33.93
CA CYS A 212 3.41 10.94 -34.11
C CYS A 212 3.43 9.70 -33.19
N LEU A 213 4.58 9.31 -32.64
CA LEU A 213 4.67 8.25 -31.62
C LEU A 213 4.25 8.75 -30.23
N GLY A 214 4.35 10.06 -29.98
CA GLY A 214 4.04 10.70 -28.69
C GLY A 214 2.63 10.42 -28.17
N PRO A 215 1.55 10.61 -28.95
CA PRO A 215 0.17 10.41 -28.49
C PRO A 215 -0.08 9.04 -27.86
N ALA A 216 0.51 7.96 -28.40
CA ALA A 216 0.35 6.62 -27.82
C ALA A 216 0.97 6.53 -26.43
N ALA A 217 2.19 7.04 -26.25
CA ALA A 217 2.85 7.07 -24.95
C ALA A 217 2.10 7.94 -23.93
N LEU A 218 1.55 9.08 -24.36
CA LEU A 218 0.73 9.95 -23.50
C LEU A 218 -0.52 9.23 -23.00
N TRP A 219 -1.23 8.52 -23.88
CA TRP A 219 -2.39 7.73 -23.48
C TRP A 219 -2.04 6.57 -22.56
N VAL A 220 -0.91 5.90 -22.77
CA VAL A 220 -0.43 4.84 -21.85
C VAL A 220 -0.23 5.43 -20.46
N GLY A 221 0.49 6.56 -20.34
CA GLY A 221 0.70 7.24 -19.05
C GLY A 221 -0.58 7.70 -18.37
N ALA A 222 -1.58 8.14 -19.16
CA ALA A 222 -2.86 8.62 -18.64
C ALA A 222 -3.84 7.48 -18.24
N LEU A 223 -3.70 6.29 -18.81
CA LEU A 223 -4.58 5.14 -18.53
C LEU A 223 -3.98 4.10 -17.58
N THR A 224 -2.66 4.09 -17.41
CA THR A 224 -1.99 3.12 -16.53
C THR A 224 -2.46 3.29 -15.10
N PRO A 225 -2.98 2.24 -14.44
CA PRO A 225 -3.31 2.30 -13.02
C PRO A 225 -2.06 2.58 -12.19
N VAL A 226 -2.14 3.56 -11.29
CA VAL A 226 -1.08 3.92 -10.36
C VAL A 226 -1.54 3.69 -8.93
N THR A 227 -0.62 3.24 -8.08
CA THR A 227 -0.84 3.11 -6.65
C THR A 227 -0.84 4.49 -6.01
N ALA A 228 -1.87 4.78 -5.23
CA ALA A 228 -2.03 6.01 -4.48
C ALA A 228 -2.50 5.70 -3.06
N GLU A 229 -2.37 6.68 -2.16
CA GLU A 229 -2.93 6.59 -0.82
C GLU A 229 -4.40 7.05 -0.84
N GLY A 230 -5.25 6.24 -0.22
CA GLY A 230 -6.65 6.54 0.04
C GLY A 230 -6.93 6.42 1.54
N SER A 231 -7.88 7.20 2.02
CA SER A 231 -8.38 7.06 3.39
C SER A 231 -9.89 6.79 3.40
N ARG A 232 -10.34 6.05 4.41
CA ARG A 232 -11.75 5.75 4.63
C ARG A 232 -12.05 5.78 6.12
N GLU A 233 -13.23 6.28 6.48
CA GLU A 233 -13.74 6.18 7.84
C GLU A 233 -14.30 4.77 8.13
N ALA A 234 -13.92 4.23 9.29
CA ALA A 234 -14.44 3.00 9.87
C ALA A 234 -14.84 3.25 11.34
N SER A 235 -15.49 2.27 11.97
CA SER A 235 -15.77 2.27 13.41
C SER A 235 -14.93 1.20 14.12
N LEU A 236 -14.54 1.49 15.35
CA LEU A 236 -13.84 0.57 16.24
C LEU A 236 -14.43 0.67 17.65
N SER A 237 -14.60 -0.48 18.29
CA SER A 237 -15.09 -0.55 19.66
C SER A 237 -13.94 -0.37 20.64
N LEU A 238 -14.04 0.64 21.51
CA LEU A 238 -13.11 0.92 22.59
C LEU A 238 -13.70 0.50 23.94
N PRO A 239 -12.88 0.21 24.97
CA PRO A 239 -13.39 -0.05 26.31
C PRO A 239 -14.12 1.18 26.87
N SER A 240 -15.24 0.95 27.56
CA SER A 240 -16.02 2.01 28.21
C SER A 240 -16.04 1.87 29.72
N TYR A 241 -15.99 3.01 30.41
CA TYR A 241 -15.98 3.11 31.86
C TYR A 241 -17.25 3.78 32.42
N GLY A 242 -18.30 3.90 31.60
CA GLY A 242 -19.59 4.44 32.05
C GLY A 242 -20.26 3.58 33.12
N ASN A 243 -20.05 2.25 33.08
CA ASN A 243 -20.50 1.32 34.11
C ASN A 243 -19.30 0.72 34.86
N THR A 244 -19.05 1.22 36.06
CA THR A 244 -17.92 0.83 36.92
C THR A 244 -18.29 -0.20 37.98
N GLU A 245 -19.52 -0.71 37.99
CA GLU A 245 -19.97 -1.64 39.05
C GLU A 245 -19.13 -2.93 39.05
N ILE A 246 -18.77 -3.42 37.87
CA ILE A 246 -17.94 -4.61 37.70
C ILE A 246 -16.54 -4.41 38.30
N LEU A 247 -15.97 -3.20 38.18
CA LEU A 247 -14.64 -2.88 38.73
C LEU A 247 -14.60 -3.06 40.25
N LEU A 248 -15.66 -2.63 40.95
CA LEU A 248 -15.75 -2.72 42.40
C LEU A 248 -16.40 -4.01 42.91
N SER A 249 -17.05 -4.79 42.04
CA SER A 249 -17.65 -6.05 42.47
C SER A 249 -16.56 -7.01 42.94
N ASN A 250 -16.59 -7.38 44.22
CA ASN A 250 -15.70 -8.39 44.80
C ASN A 250 -14.19 -8.11 44.62
N TRP A 251 -13.75 -6.85 44.51
CA TRP A 251 -12.33 -6.52 44.32
C TRP A 251 -11.41 -6.99 45.47
N THR A 252 -11.97 -7.20 46.66
CA THR A 252 -11.27 -7.79 47.82
C THR A 252 -11.15 -9.31 47.73
N GLN A 253 -11.97 -9.98 46.90
CA GLN A 253 -11.90 -11.41 46.67
C GLN A 253 -10.83 -11.69 45.62
N ARG A 254 -9.67 -12.20 46.08
CA ARG A 254 -8.58 -12.62 45.19
C ARG A 254 -9.00 -13.73 44.21
N LEU A 255 -9.88 -14.62 44.67
CA LEU A 255 -10.39 -15.76 43.92
C LEU A 255 -11.81 -15.49 43.43
N GLY A 256 -12.06 -15.70 42.13
CA GLY A 256 -13.41 -15.62 41.54
C GLY A 256 -13.75 -14.32 40.83
N LEU A 257 -12.78 -13.40 40.66
CA LEU A 257 -12.96 -12.25 39.77
C LEU A 257 -13.21 -12.70 38.33
N GLN A 258 -14.08 -11.96 37.64
CA GLN A 258 -14.47 -12.29 36.27
C GLN A 258 -13.24 -12.32 35.37
N SER A 259 -13.08 -13.44 34.67
CA SER A 259 -12.01 -13.63 33.70
C SER A 259 -12.53 -14.40 32.50
N THR A 260 -11.91 -14.17 31.35
CA THR A 260 -12.31 -14.76 30.07
C THR A 260 -11.06 -15.17 29.32
N ARG A 261 -11.02 -16.42 28.84
CA ARG A 261 -9.92 -16.95 28.04
C ARG A 261 -10.42 -17.18 26.62
N THR A 262 -9.71 -16.63 25.65
CA THR A 262 -9.97 -16.83 24.21
C THR A 262 -8.65 -17.15 23.50
N PRO A 263 -8.68 -17.57 22.23
CA PRO A 263 -7.45 -17.69 21.44
C PRO A 263 -6.63 -16.40 21.37
N ARG A 264 -7.28 -15.23 21.53
CA ARG A 264 -6.64 -13.91 21.52
C ARG A 264 -5.94 -13.56 22.82
N GLY A 265 -6.22 -14.25 23.93
CA GLY A 265 -5.56 -13.97 25.20
C GLY A 265 -6.36 -14.37 26.44
N PHE A 266 -5.87 -13.93 27.59
CA PHE A 266 -6.52 -14.08 28.88
C PHE A 266 -6.82 -12.69 29.45
N PHE A 267 -8.09 -12.43 29.72
CA PHE A 267 -8.60 -11.12 30.13
C PHE A 267 -9.22 -11.24 31.51
N THR A 268 -8.83 -10.38 32.45
CA THR A 268 -9.19 -10.55 33.87
C THR A 268 -9.21 -9.22 34.61
N TYR A 269 -10.09 -9.10 35.60
CA TYR A 269 -10.10 -7.99 36.55
C TYR A 269 -9.08 -8.14 37.69
N ASN A 270 -8.45 -9.31 37.82
CA ASN A 270 -7.31 -9.53 38.74
C ASN A 270 -5.98 -9.46 37.98
N VAL A 271 -5.66 -8.27 37.46
CA VAL A 271 -4.53 -8.05 36.56
C VAL A 271 -3.20 -8.29 37.27
N GLY A 272 -3.06 -7.81 38.49
CA GLY A 272 -1.83 -7.87 39.29
C GLY A 272 -1.42 -9.28 39.68
N GLU A 273 -2.36 -10.20 39.92
CA GLU A 273 -2.07 -11.60 40.31
C GLU A 273 -1.94 -12.54 39.10
N LEU A 274 -2.73 -12.32 38.05
CA LEU A 274 -2.79 -13.25 36.91
C LEU A 274 -1.96 -12.81 35.69
N SER A 275 -1.53 -11.55 35.64
CA SER A 275 -0.63 -11.02 34.60
C SER A 275 0.71 -10.56 35.15
N THR A 276 1.06 -11.00 36.37
CA THR A 276 2.21 -10.49 37.12
C THR A 276 3.53 -10.61 36.39
N GLY A 277 3.75 -11.75 35.69
CA GLY A 277 5.00 -11.97 34.97
C GLY A 277 5.29 -10.88 33.93
N LYS A 278 4.28 -10.49 33.14
CA LYS A 278 4.39 -9.41 32.15
C LYS A 278 4.60 -8.05 32.83
N ILE A 279 3.89 -7.77 33.92
CA ILE A 279 4.03 -6.50 34.65
C ILE A 279 5.43 -6.35 35.27
N ILE A 280 5.99 -7.42 35.82
CA ILE A 280 7.36 -7.46 36.37
C ILE A 280 8.39 -7.30 35.26
N GLU A 281 8.22 -8.00 34.14
CA GLU A 281 9.07 -7.81 32.95
C GLU A 281 9.05 -6.35 32.49
N THR A 282 7.88 -5.73 32.50
CA THR A 282 7.70 -4.31 32.20
C THR A 282 8.41 -3.41 33.20
N ALA A 283 8.28 -3.65 34.50
CA ALA A 283 9.01 -2.90 35.51
C ALA A 283 10.53 -2.96 35.29
N ALA A 284 11.05 -4.15 34.93
CA ALA A 284 12.48 -4.40 34.75
C ALA A 284 13.09 -3.74 33.51
N SER A 285 12.29 -3.56 32.46
CA SER A 285 12.73 -3.06 31.15
C SER A 285 12.15 -1.69 30.81
N ALA A 286 11.66 -0.94 31.82
CA ALA A 286 10.99 0.34 31.61
C ALA A 286 11.90 1.33 30.87
N THR A 287 13.19 1.32 31.22
CA THR A 287 14.25 2.05 30.52
C THR A 287 15.08 1.11 29.65
N THR A 288 15.35 1.53 28.42
CA THR A 288 16.23 0.83 27.49
C THR A 288 17.68 1.25 27.70
N VAL A 289 18.60 0.30 27.55
CA VAL A 289 20.04 0.54 27.75
C VAL A 289 20.65 1.51 26.73
N ASP A 290 20.03 1.65 25.56
CA ASP A 290 20.47 2.55 24.48
C ASP A 290 19.73 3.90 24.48
N GLY A 291 18.77 4.09 25.39
CA GLY A 291 17.93 5.29 25.48
C GLY A 291 16.87 5.39 24.38
N SER A 292 16.69 4.34 23.57
CA SER A 292 15.63 4.29 22.55
C SER A 292 14.24 4.13 23.17
N ALA A 293 13.19 4.37 22.37
CA ALA A 293 11.84 4.09 22.83
C ALA A 293 11.67 2.60 23.15
N ARG A 294 11.15 2.29 24.34
CA ARG A 294 10.89 0.93 24.80
C ARG A 294 9.91 0.24 23.84
N ARG A 295 10.31 -0.91 23.29
CA ARG A 295 9.41 -1.78 22.52
C ARG A 295 8.97 -2.97 23.37
N HIS A 296 7.67 -3.15 23.57
CA HIS A 296 7.16 -4.25 24.40
C HIS A 296 5.89 -4.87 23.85
N SER A 297 5.67 -6.16 24.16
CA SER A 297 4.49 -6.88 23.68
C SER A 297 3.22 -6.38 24.36
N LYS A 298 2.12 -6.35 23.60
CA LYS A 298 0.78 -6.14 24.16
C LYS A 298 0.42 -7.28 25.11
N MET A 299 -0.39 -7.00 26.12
CA MET A 299 -0.76 -7.97 27.15
C MET A 299 -1.84 -8.98 26.69
N ASP A 300 -1.65 -9.55 25.50
CA ASP A 300 -2.50 -10.59 24.93
C ASP A 300 -1.70 -11.47 23.96
N ASN A 301 -2.38 -12.27 23.13
CA ASN A 301 -1.78 -13.18 22.16
C ASN A 301 -1.98 -12.72 20.70
N THR A 302 -2.29 -11.44 20.46
CA THR A 302 -2.47 -10.89 19.11
C THR A 302 -1.13 -10.74 18.36
N GLY A 303 -0.04 -10.64 19.12
CA GLY A 303 1.32 -10.44 18.62
C GLY A 303 1.63 -9.00 18.23
N TYR A 304 0.81 -8.03 18.66
CA TYR A 304 1.12 -6.61 18.55
C TYR A 304 2.12 -6.15 19.62
N PHE A 305 2.89 -5.12 19.28
CA PHE A 305 3.87 -4.50 20.16
C PHE A 305 3.63 -2.99 20.25
N TYR A 306 3.77 -2.43 21.44
CA TYR A 306 3.84 -0.98 21.61
C TYR A 306 5.26 -0.50 21.34
N ASN A 307 5.35 0.65 20.66
CA ASN A 307 6.58 1.42 20.52
C ASN A 307 6.48 2.67 21.42
N GLY A 308 7.22 2.67 22.53
CA GLY A 308 7.07 3.63 23.62
C GLY A 308 6.11 3.13 24.71
N ARG A 309 5.48 4.08 25.40
CA ARG A 309 4.49 3.81 26.46
C ARG A 309 3.11 3.51 25.88
N SER A 310 2.38 2.57 26.49
CA SER A 310 1.01 2.23 26.08
C SER A 310 -0.05 3.13 26.71
N TYR A 311 0.24 3.77 27.86
CA TYR A 311 -0.70 4.58 28.65
C TYR A 311 -2.02 3.87 29.01
N GLY A 312 -2.06 2.54 28.90
CA GLY A 312 -3.28 1.75 29.08
C GLY A 312 -4.31 1.85 27.97
N VAL A 313 -3.98 2.45 26.81
CA VAL A 313 -4.88 2.64 25.66
C VAL A 313 -4.43 1.82 24.44
N GLY A 314 -5.23 1.76 23.37
CA GLY A 314 -4.92 0.96 22.18
C GLY A 314 -5.21 -0.53 22.36
N VAL A 315 -6.01 -0.88 23.37
CA VAL A 315 -6.27 -2.28 23.72
C VAL A 315 -7.19 -2.99 22.73
N SER A 316 -8.01 -2.25 21.99
CA SER A 316 -8.91 -2.78 20.95
C SER A 316 -8.18 -3.42 19.76
N ILE A 317 -6.93 -3.02 19.52
CA ILE A 317 -6.11 -3.44 18.38
C ILE A 317 -5.82 -4.94 18.45
N GLY A 318 -6.05 -5.66 17.35
CA GLY A 318 -5.97 -7.13 17.28
C GLY A 318 -7.10 -7.88 18.01
N LEU A 319 -7.94 -7.19 18.79
CA LEU A 319 -9.04 -7.80 19.55
C LEU A 319 -10.40 -7.61 18.92
N VAL A 320 -10.67 -6.44 18.34
CA VAL A 320 -11.98 -6.07 17.77
C VAL A 320 -11.87 -5.28 16.45
N ASP A 321 -10.70 -5.29 15.82
CA ASP A 321 -10.38 -4.58 14.57
C ASP A 321 -10.41 -5.47 13.31
N ASP A 322 -11.00 -6.68 13.41
CA ASP A 322 -11.03 -7.66 12.32
C ASP A 322 -11.61 -7.09 11.03
N ASP A 323 -12.63 -6.25 11.11
CA ASP A 323 -13.29 -5.68 9.93
C ASP A 323 -12.41 -4.64 9.23
N ILE A 324 -11.46 -4.03 9.94
CA ILE A 324 -10.46 -3.12 9.37
C ILE A 324 -9.34 -3.95 8.72
N VAL A 325 -8.77 -4.90 9.47
CA VAL A 325 -7.57 -5.64 9.07
C VAL A 325 -7.86 -6.73 8.03
N ARG A 326 -9.12 -7.15 7.86
CA ARG A 326 -9.52 -8.10 6.80
C ARG A 326 -9.20 -7.59 5.39
N ASN A 327 -9.11 -6.27 5.20
CA ASN A 327 -8.70 -5.68 3.94
C ASN A 327 -7.17 -5.65 3.84
N GLN A 328 -6.61 -6.52 2.98
CA GLN A 328 -5.17 -6.65 2.76
C GLN A 328 -4.46 -5.38 2.26
N TYR A 329 -5.21 -4.39 1.76
CA TYR A 329 -4.65 -3.13 1.28
C TYR A 329 -4.52 -2.07 2.37
N VAL A 330 -4.95 -2.35 3.60
CA VAL A 330 -4.77 -1.45 4.73
C VAL A 330 -3.30 -1.38 5.09
N THR A 331 -2.78 -0.15 5.11
CA THR A 331 -1.38 0.15 5.40
C THR A 331 -1.20 0.56 6.85
N ASN A 332 -2.05 1.43 7.35
CA ASN A 332 -2.14 1.80 8.75
C ASN A 332 -3.55 2.35 9.04
N TYR A 333 -3.88 2.51 10.32
CA TYR A 333 -5.08 3.21 10.72
C TYR A 333 -4.83 3.99 12.02
N THR A 334 -5.57 5.08 12.18
CA THR A 334 -5.42 5.99 13.32
C THR A 334 -6.75 6.30 13.97
N PHE A 335 -6.76 6.41 15.29
CA PHE A 335 -7.93 6.83 16.06
C PHE A 335 -7.51 7.50 17.36
N GLN A 336 -8.48 8.11 18.04
CA GLN A 336 -8.27 8.76 19.32
C GLN A 336 -8.94 7.98 20.44
N GLU A 337 -8.26 7.86 21.57
CA GLU A 337 -8.77 7.18 22.77
C GLU A 337 -8.46 8.03 23.99
N ALA A 338 -9.42 8.20 24.89
CA ALA A 338 -9.21 8.87 26.16
C ALA A 338 -8.70 7.85 27.20
N GLY A 339 -7.70 8.24 27.97
CA GLY A 339 -7.09 7.41 29.00
C GLY A 339 -6.45 8.24 30.11
N TYR A 340 -5.60 7.60 30.91
CA TYR A 340 -4.80 8.29 31.92
C TYR A 340 -3.33 8.29 31.54
N LYS A 341 -2.73 9.48 31.54
CA LYS A 341 -1.28 9.58 31.62
C LYS A 341 -0.88 9.40 33.08
N ALA A 342 -0.46 8.18 33.43
CA ALA A 342 0.10 7.88 34.74
C ALA A 342 1.50 8.50 34.86
N ILE A 343 1.71 9.29 35.91
CA ILE A 343 2.98 9.94 36.22
C ILE A 343 3.29 9.65 37.68
N SER A 344 4.40 8.99 37.93
CA SER A 344 4.94 8.76 39.26
C SER A 344 5.97 9.83 39.61
N THR A 345 5.98 10.20 40.89
CA THR A 345 7.00 11.06 41.46
C THR A 345 7.45 10.45 42.78
N CYS A 346 8.73 10.16 42.91
CA CYS A 346 9.26 9.38 44.03
C CYS A 346 10.24 10.19 44.87
N ILE A 347 10.23 9.94 46.17
CA ILE A 347 11.17 10.51 47.16
C ILE A 347 11.67 9.43 48.11
N HIS A 348 12.86 9.63 48.66
CA HIS A 348 13.28 8.92 49.87
C HIS A 348 12.85 9.68 51.11
N ASN A 349 12.03 9.04 51.94
CA ASN A 349 11.54 9.59 53.18
C ASN A 349 11.95 8.71 54.36
N SER A 350 13.12 9.00 54.94
CA SER A 350 13.65 8.29 56.11
C SER A 350 12.75 8.37 57.35
N THR A 351 11.81 9.30 57.40
CA THR A 351 10.83 9.46 58.50
C THR A 351 9.50 8.75 58.24
N THR A 352 9.42 7.91 57.20
CA THR A 352 8.22 7.10 56.90
C THR A 352 7.90 6.15 58.06
N ASP A 353 6.60 6.05 58.38
CA ASP A 353 6.09 5.10 59.38
C ASP A 353 6.01 3.66 58.81
N TYR A 354 5.91 3.51 57.48
CA TYR A 354 5.84 2.20 56.83
C TYR A 354 7.22 1.50 56.80
N HIS A 355 7.36 0.37 57.48
CA HIS A 355 8.60 -0.37 57.66
C HIS A 355 8.40 -1.90 57.74
N LEU A 356 9.51 -2.65 57.75
CA LEU A 356 9.51 -4.11 57.91
C LEU A 356 9.83 -4.51 59.35
N GLU A 357 9.01 -5.39 59.94
CA GLU A 357 9.24 -6.07 61.21
C GLU A 357 9.34 -7.58 61.01
N CYS A 358 10.52 -8.16 61.27
CA CYS A 358 10.80 -9.55 60.95
C CYS A 358 10.80 -10.46 62.19
N HIS A 359 10.09 -11.58 62.09
CA HIS A 359 9.89 -12.57 63.14
C HIS A 359 10.64 -13.86 62.81
N THR A 360 11.96 -13.85 63.03
CA THR A 360 12.85 -14.98 62.70
C THR A 360 12.78 -16.14 63.69
N ASP A 361 12.26 -15.91 64.90
CA ASP A 361 12.20 -16.91 65.98
C ASP A 361 10.99 -17.84 65.88
N SER A 362 10.15 -17.66 64.85
CA SER A 362 8.96 -18.47 64.61
C SER A 362 9.28 -19.75 63.81
N THR A 363 8.45 -20.79 63.95
CA THR A 363 8.57 -22.03 63.17
C THR A 363 8.53 -21.79 61.65
N PHE A 364 7.93 -20.68 61.22
CA PHE A 364 7.86 -20.24 59.83
C PHE A 364 8.29 -18.78 59.76
N PRO A 365 9.57 -18.47 59.52
CA PRO A 365 10.05 -17.10 59.55
C PRO A 365 9.32 -16.25 58.51
N TYR A 366 8.86 -15.08 58.95
CA TYR A 366 8.12 -14.12 58.13
C TYR A 366 8.50 -12.71 58.54
N CYS A 367 8.25 -11.74 57.66
CA CYS A 367 8.27 -10.34 58.02
C CYS A 367 6.93 -9.70 57.72
N SER A 368 6.50 -8.84 58.63
CA SER A 368 5.34 -8.00 58.50
C SER A 368 5.78 -6.64 58.00
N ALA A 369 5.18 -6.17 56.91
CA ALA A 369 5.29 -4.78 56.50
C ALA A 369 4.11 -4.02 57.10
N LEU A 370 4.39 -3.05 57.96
CA LEU A 370 3.38 -2.33 58.72
C LEU A 370 3.68 -0.83 58.83
N GLY A 371 2.64 -0.04 59.06
CA GLY A 371 2.72 1.42 59.25
C GLY A 371 1.80 2.20 58.30
N ARG A 372 1.73 3.51 58.48
CA ARG A 372 0.86 4.39 57.70
C ARG A 372 1.60 5.05 56.53
N LEU A 373 0.91 5.11 55.40
CA LEU A 373 1.31 5.95 54.28
C LEU A 373 0.73 7.35 54.41
N PRO A 374 1.39 8.37 53.83
CA PRO A 374 0.79 9.69 53.64
C PRO A 374 -0.57 9.55 52.98
N ASN A 375 -1.55 10.31 53.46
CA ASN A 375 -2.93 10.30 52.95
C ASN A 375 -3.70 8.97 53.14
N SER A 376 -3.19 7.96 53.84
CA SER A 376 -3.97 6.77 54.22
C SER A 376 -4.77 6.98 55.51
N LEU A 377 -5.98 6.42 55.58
CA LEU A 377 -6.79 6.38 56.80
C LEU A 377 -6.46 5.18 57.70
N ALA A 378 -5.96 4.10 57.09
CA ALA A 378 -5.63 2.85 57.77
C ALA A 378 -4.13 2.56 57.67
N GLU A 379 -3.64 1.77 58.62
CA GLU A 379 -2.31 1.17 58.54
C GLU A 379 -2.27 0.15 57.41
N GLY A 380 -1.24 0.24 56.58
CA GLY A 380 -0.91 -0.81 55.64
C GLY A 380 -0.37 -1.99 56.43
N PHE A 381 -0.82 -3.19 56.13
CA PHE A 381 -0.34 -4.42 56.77
C PHE A 381 -0.28 -5.56 55.76
N ALA A 382 0.87 -6.20 55.63
CA ALA A 382 1.04 -7.41 54.83
C ALA A 382 2.14 -8.30 55.41
N ASN A 383 1.93 -9.62 55.37
CA ASN A 383 2.91 -10.60 55.81
C ASN A 383 3.61 -11.23 54.61
N TYR A 384 4.93 -11.35 54.69
CA TYR A 384 5.80 -11.86 53.66
C TYR A 384 6.58 -13.06 54.20
N PRO A 385 6.48 -14.24 53.57
CA PRO A 385 7.31 -15.39 53.96
C PRO A 385 8.78 -15.08 53.63
N SER A 386 9.70 -15.31 54.59
CA SER A 386 11.11 -15.04 54.32
C SER A 386 12.07 -15.79 55.25
N TRP A 387 13.22 -16.22 54.72
CA TRP A 387 14.34 -16.70 55.53
C TRP A 387 15.12 -15.60 56.26
N GLY A 388 14.81 -14.33 56.01
CA GLY A 388 15.43 -13.21 56.72
C GLY A 388 15.01 -11.83 56.20
N PRO A 389 15.34 -10.75 56.93
CA PRO A 389 14.91 -9.40 56.59
C PRO A 389 15.45 -8.90 55.24
N GLY A 390 16.55 -9.48 54.74
CA GLY A 390 17.25 -8.98 53.57
C GLY A 390 16.51 -9.10 52.24
N ASN A 391 15.59 -10.06 52.10
CA ASN A 391 15.10 -10.52 50.80
C ASN A 391 13.75 -9.91 50.37
N ILE A 392 13.21 -8.98 51.14
CA ILE A 392 11.82 -8.54 51.01
C ILE A 392 11.77 -7.15 50.41
N VAL A 393 10.83 -6.94 49.50
CA VAL A 393 10.37 -5.63 49.06
C VAL A 393 8.86 -5.62 49.23
N ALA A 394 8.40 -4.91 50.24
CA ALA A 394 6.99 -4.72 50.50
C ALA A 394 6.53 -3.40 49.90
N VAL A 395 5.34 -3.43 49.32
CA VAL A 395 4.70 -2.26 48.72
C VAL A 395 3.33 -2.10 49.34
N ALA A 396 3.11 -0.97 49.99
CA ALA A 396 1.78 -0.55 50.42
C ALA A 396 1.26 0.54 49.51
N VAL A 397 -0.06 0.66 49.42
CA VAL A 397 -0.73 1.74 48.72
C VAL A 397 -1.81 2.38 49.57
N THR A 398 -2.12 3.65 49.29
CA THR A 398 -3.23 4.31 49.97
C THR A 398 -4.57 3.65 49.62
N SER A 399 -5.37 3.36 50.64
CA SER A 399 -6.64 2.63 50.50
C SER A 399 -7.85 3.53 50.31
N ASP A 400 -7.68 4.86 50.31
CA ASP A 400 -8.79 5.82 50.21
C ASP A 400 -9.03 6.25 48.76
N PRO A 401 -10.16 5.87 48.13
CA PRO A 401 -10.46 6.26 46.75
C PRO A 401 -10.74 7.76 46.61
N THR A 402 -11.11 8.46 47.69
CA THR A 402 -11.57 9.86 47.67
C THR A 402 -10.45 10.89 47.77
N ARG A 403 -9.24 10.48 48.16
CA ARG A 403 -8.12 11.40 48.32
C ARG A 403 -7.30 11.57 47.04
N PRO A 404 -6.91 12.82 46.69
CA PRO A 404 -6.02 13.07 45.57
C PRO A 404 -4.60 12.56 45.87
N GLY A 405 -3.88 12.14 44.84
CA GLY A 405 -2.54 11.56 44.95
C GLY A 405 -2.60 10.09 45.40
N ARG A 406 -2.41 9.17 44.45
CA ARG A 406 -2.37 7.74 44.75
C ARG A 406 -0.98 7.41 45.31
N MET A 407 -0.86 7.42 46.63
CA MET A 407 0.42 7.16 47.29
C MET A 407 0.76 5.67 47.31
N LEU A 408 2.05 5.40 47.15
CA LEU A 408 2.69 4.10 47.25
C LEU A 408 3.90 4.24 48.17
N GLY A 409 4.13 3.28 49.05
CA GLY A 409 5.31 3.26 49.92
C GLY A 409 6.00 1.91 49.86
N ILE A 410 7.33 1.94 49.86
CA ILE A 410 8.19 0.78 49.77
C ILE A 410 8.97 0.62 51.07
N ALA A 411 8.87 -0.56 51.67
CA ALA A 411 9.74 -0.98 52.77
C ALA A 411 10.56 -2.18 52.29
N ALA A 412 11.88 -2.08 52.38
CA ALA A 412 12.77 -3.03 51.74
C ALA A 412 13.90 -3.51 52.66
N GLY A 413 14.30 -4.77 52.44
CA GLY A 413 15.38 -5.43 53.14
C GLY A 413 16.77 -4.93 52.75
N SER A 414 17.78 -5.43 53.47
CA SER A 414 19.18 -5.07 53.24
C SER A 414 19.76 -5.44 51.87
N LYS A 415 19.12 -6.32 51.07
CA LYS A 415 19.53 -6.54 49.67
C LYS A 415 19.02 -5.48 48.71
N TYR A 416 18.00 -4.73 49.11
CA TYR A 416 17.29 -3.76 48.28
C TYR A 416 17.30 -2.37 48.93
N THR A 417 18.46 -1.96 49.48
CA THR A 417 18.60 -0.74 50.28
C THR A 417 18.20 0.52 49.53
N LEU A 418 18.41 0.57 48.21
CA LEU A 418 18.01 1.69 47.34
C LEU A 418 16.50 1.85 47.23
N LEU A 419 15.72 0.84 47.60
CA LEU A 419 14.25 0.88 47.58
C LEU A 419 13.67 1.18 48.96
N ASN A 420 14.49 1.09 50.01
CA ASN A 420 13.99 1.20 51.37
C ASN A 420 13.61 2.66 51.67
N THR A 421 12.49 2.84 52.38
CA THR A 421 11.94 4.16 52.74
C THR A 421 11.54 5.04 51.54
N THR A 422 11.30 4.44 50.38
CA THR A 422 10.83 5.16 49.20
C THR A 422 9.32 5.37 49.26
N GLN A 423 8.87 6.57 48.92
CA GLN A 423 7.46 6.93 48.77
C GLN A 423 7.25 7.53 47.39
N CYS A 424 6.23 7.07 46.68
CA CYS A 424 5.88 7.56 45.35
C CYS A 424 4.43 8.05 45.33
N GLU A 425 4.20 9.19 44.69
CA GLU A 425 2.87 9.67 44.34
C GLU A 425 2.59 9.34 42.88
N LEU A 426 1.53 8.58 42.63
CA LEU A 426 0.99 8.32 41.30
C LEU A 426 -0.13 9.31 40.99
N GLN A 427 0.07 10.10 39.95
CA GLN A 427 -0.89 11.03 39.40
C GLN A 427 -1.46 10.46 38.10
N PHE A 428 -2.79 10.43 38.01
CA PHE A 428 -3.52 9.98 36.82
C PHE A 428 -4.11 11.20 36.13
N VAL A 429 -3.47 11.65 35.05
CA VAL A 429 -3.92 12.85 34.32
C VAL A 429 -4.80 12.42 33.14
N PRO A 430 -6.11 12.74 33.12
CA PRO A 430 -6.96 12.46 31.97
C PRO A 430 -6.39 13.08 30.70
N THR A 431 -6.12 12.26 29.70
CA THR A 431 -5.43 12.66 28.47
C THR A 431 -6.08 12.00 27.27
N LEU A 432 -6.20 12.75 26.18
CA LEU A 432 -6.61 12.19 24.89
C LEU A 432 -5.36 11.74 24.13
N PHE A 433 -5.36 10.52 23.65
CA PHE A 433 -4.24 9.93 22.92
C PHE A 433 -4.58 9.77 21.45
N ASN A 434 -3.60 10.01 20.59
CA ASN A 434 -3.65 9.63 19.19
C ASN A 434 -2.89 8.32 19.02
N ILE A 435 -3.58 7.31 18.50
CA ILE A 435 -3.08 5.95 18.36
C ILE A 435 -2.90 5.68 16.87
N THR A 436 -1.69 5.28 16.49
CA THR A 436 -1.35 4.88 15.13
C THR A 436 -1.02 3.39 15.12
N VAL A 437 -1.63 2.67 14.19
CA VAL A 437 -1.51 1.21 14.10
C VAL A 437 -0.98 0.81 12.75
N ASP A 438 0.11 0.07 12.76
CA ASP A 438 0.61 -0.67 11.61
C ASP A 438 0.21 -2.15 11.76
N PRO A 439 -0.83 -2.61 11.05
CA PRO A 439 -1.29 -4.00 11.12
C PRO A 439 -0.31 -4.99 10.50
N ILE A 440 0.55 -4.56 9.56
CA ILE A 440 1.52 -5.43 8.89
C ILE A 440 2.74 -5.62 9.78
N GLY A 441 3.32 -4.52 10.27
CA GLY A 441 4.43 -4.53 11.22
C GLY A 441 4.01 -4.90 12.65
N LYS A 442 2.70 -5.09 12.89
CA LYS A 442 2.08 -5.35 14.20
C LYS A 442 2.55 -4.39 15.29
N THR A 443 2.60 -3.10 14.96
CA THR A 443 3.14 -2.07 15.84
C THR A 443 2.06 -1.03 16.19
N ILE A 444 2.05 -0.61 17.45
CA ILE A 444 1.14 0.39 18.00
C ILE A 444 1.97 1.54 18.54
N GLU A 445 1.70 2.75 18.08
CA GLU A 445 2.31 3.97 18.58
C GLU A 445 1.25 4.84 19.25
N VAL A 446 1.51 5.26 20.49
CA VAL A 446 0.57 6.04 21.29
C VAL A 446 1.19 7.39 21.61
N THR A 447 0.53 8.46 21.20
CA THR A 447 1.02 9.83 21.39
C THR A 447 0.01 10.68 22.17
N PRO A 448 0.39 11.29 23.30
CA PRO A 448 -0.53 12.15 24.05
C PRO A 448 -0.78 13.46 23.30
N LEU A 449 -2.05 13.82 23.12
CA LEU A 449 -2.45 15.09 22.54
C LEU A 449 -2.45 16.19 23.62
N LYS A 450 -1.89 17.35 23.29
CA LYS A 450 -1.84 18.53 24.18
C LYS A 450 -3.16 19.29 24.18
N VAL A 451 -4.25 18.61 24.53
CA VAL A 451 -5.61 19.17 24.62
C VAL A 451 -5.97 19.35 26.10
N THR A 452 -6.47 20.52 26.46
CA THR A 452 -6.93 20.84 27.83
C THR A 452 -8.41 20.57 28.00
N GLY A 453 -8.86 20.24 29.21
CA GLY A 453 -10.29 20.07 29.52
C GLY A 453 -10.86 18.72 29.09
N ILE A 454 -10.01 17.70 28.97
CA ILE A 454 -10.46 16.32 28.75
C ILE A 454 -11.21 15.85 30.00
N SER A 455 -12.42 15.34 29.81
CA SER A 455 -13.19 14.73 30.90
C SER A 455 -12.48 13.49 31.41
N ASP A 456 -12.51 13.30 32.72
CA ASP A 456 -12.09 12.04 33.32
C ASP A 456 -12.94 10.89 32.77
N ILE A 457 -12.27 9.82 32.30
CA ILE A 457 -12.93 8.61 31.77
C ILE A 457 -13.67 7.85 32.87
N GLU A 458 -13.22 7.97 34.11
CA GLU A 458 -13.79 7.29 35.27
C GLU A 458 -13.75 8.24 36.50
N PRO A 459 -14.69 9.20 36.57
CA PRO A 459 -14.63 10.29 37.54
C PRO A 459 -14.84 9.86 39.00
N LYS A 460 -15.23 8.60 39.28
CA LYS A 460 -15.35 8.10 40.67
C LYS A 460 -14.00 7.66 41.23
N GLY A 461 -12.97 7.51 40.39
CA GLY A 461 -11.60 7.16 40.80
C GLY A 461 -11.42 5.70 41.27
N ASN A 462 -12.40 4.84 40.99
CA ASN A 462 -12.35 3.40 41.24
C ASN A 462 -11.28 2.71 40.38
N LEU A 463 -11.18 3.07 39.10
CA LEU A 463 -10.18 2.47 38.21
C LEU A 463 -8.76 2.78 38.69
N THR A 464 -8.48 4.06 39.01
CA THR A 464 -7.16 4.48 39.49
C THR A 464 -6.84 3.89 40.87
N PHE A 465 -7.85 3.72 41.73
CA PHE A 465 -7.72 3.01 43.00
C PHE A 465 -7.33 1.54 42.79
N LEU A 466 -8.07 0.80 41.97
CA LEU A 466 -7.83 -0.63 41.72
C LEU A 466 -6.50 -0.87 41.03
N ALA A 467 -6.14 -0.02 40.08
CA ALA A 467 -4.86 -0.07 39.39
C ALA A 467 -3.69 0.10 40.38
N ASN A 468 -3.80 1.07 41.29
CA ASN A 468 -2.80 1.25 42.36
C ASN A 468 -2.77 0.04 43.32
N TRP A 469 -3.94 -0.48 43.71
CA TRP A 469 -4.06 -1.66 44.59
C TRP A 469 -3.32 -2.90 44.08
N GLN A 470 -3.17 -3.05 42.76
CA GLN A 470 -2.45 -4.19 42.17
C GLN A 470 -1.00 -4.29 42.67
N TYR A 471 -0.32 -3.19 43.01
CA TYR A 471 1.05 -3.26 43.50
C TYR A 471 1.19 -3.96 44.85
N THR A 472 0.20 -3.82 45.73
CA THR A 472 0.18 -4.57 47.01
C THR A 472 0.10 -6.07 46.74
N LEU A 473 -0.75 -6.48 45.79
CA LEU A 473 -0.90 -7.88 45.39
C LEU A 473 0.36 -8.42 44.75
N ILE A 474 0.93 -7.69 43.79
CA ILE A 474 2.18 -8.06 43.11
C ILE A 474 3.31 -8.23 44.14
N ALA A 475 3.48 -7.27 45.05
CA ALA A 475 4.54 -7.36 46.06
C ALA A 475 4.34 -8.56 46.99
N SER A 476 3.11 -8.79 47.49
CA SER A 476 2.83 -9.91 48.40
C SER A 476 3.03 -11.26 47.74
N ASP A 477 2.62 -11.41 46.48
CA ASP A 477 2.57 -12.71 45.81
C ASP A 477 3.89 -13.07 45.14
N GLN A 478 4.74 -12.08 44.85
CA GLN A 478 5.99 -12.26 44.12
C GLN A 478 7.24 -12.16 45.00
N THR A 479 7.04 -12.10 46.30
CA THR A 479 8.10 -12.30 47.28
C THR A 479 8.18 -13.77 47.64
N ASN A 480 9.29 -14.41 47.27
CA ASN A 480 9.60 -15.77 47.70
C ASN A 480 10.53 -15.74 48.92
N LEU A 481 10.80 -16.92 49.47
CA LEU A 481 11.64 -17.07 50.67
C LEU A 481 13.07 -16.49 50.56
N TYR A 482 13.58 -16.28 49.34
CA TYR A 482 14.98 -15.91 49.07
C TYR A 482 15.17 -14.55 48.35
N SER A 483 14.12 -14.01 47.74
CA SER A 483 14.18 -12.83 46.89
C SER A 483 12.79 -12.23 46.64
N SER A 484 12.77 -10.94 46.30
CA SER A 484 11.60 -10.26 45.77
C SER A 484 11.75 -10.10 44.26
N LEU A 485 10.82 -10.67 43.48
CA LEU A 485 10.86 -10.55 42.02
C LEU A 485 10.61 -9.10 41.58
N ILE A 486 9.69 -8.39 42.25
CA ILE A 486 9.49 -6.95 42.00
C ILE A 486 10.75 -6.14 42.40
N GLY A 487 11.40 -6.49 43.52
CA GLY A 487 12.66 -5.88 43.92
C GLY A 487 13.79 -6.08 42.90
N ASN A 488 13.94 -7.30 42.38
CA ASN A 488 14.91 -7.62 41.33
C ASN A 488 14.60 -6.88 40.02
N ALA A 489 13.33 -6.77 39.63
CA ALA A 489 12.93 -6.01 38.46
C ALA A 489 13.27 -4.53 38.59
N MET A 490 12.91 -3.89 39.71
CA MET A 490 13.27 -2.49 39.96
C MET A 490 14.78 -2.27 39.94
N TYR A 491 15.57 -3.13 40.58
CA TYR A 491 17.04 -3.06 40.50
C TYR A 491 17.57 -3.22 39.07
N THR A 492 16.98 -4.12 38.29
CA THR A 492 17.36 -4.29 36.88
C THR A 492 17.12 -3.00 36.09
N ASN A 493 16.00 -2.32 36.33
CA ASN A 493 15.72 -1.05 35.66
C ASN A 493 16.63 0.09 36.14
N ILE A 494 16.98 0.12 37.44
CA ILE A 494 17.98 1.08 37.98
C ILE A 494 19.31 0.94 37.24
N GLU A 495 19.79 -0.29 37.04
CA GLU A 495 21.03 -0.54 36.28
C GLU A 495 20.87 -0.16 34.80
N ASN A 496 19.74 -0.50 34.16
CA ASN A 496 19.48 -0.14 32.76
C ASN A 496 19.45 1.39 32.57
N TYR A 497 18.82 2.12 33.48
CA TYR A 497 18.77 3.58 33.44
C TYR A 497 20.15 4.20 33.60
N LYS A 498 20.97 3.66 34.51
CA LYS A 498 22.35 4.09 34.69
C LYS A 498 23.17 3.92 33.41
N ILE A 499 23.08 2.76 32.77
CA ILE A 499 23.77 2.47 31.49
C ILE A 499 23.25 3.41 30.37
N SER A 500 21.94 3.65 30.33
CA SER A 500 21.30 4.55 29.36
C SER A 500 21.81 5.99 29.45
N GLN A 501 21.99 6.49 30.67
CA GLN A 501 22.57 7.84 30.89
C GLN A 501 24.01 7.93 30.40
N GLU A 502 24.82 6.90 30.68
CA GLU A 502 26.20 6.80 30.17
C GLU A 502 26.23 6.76 28.64
N ALA A 503 25.33 5.99 28.01
CA ALA A 503 25.24 5.87 26.56
C ALA A 503 24.82 7.18 25.86
N THR A 504 23.97 7.99 26.51
CA THR A 504 23.50 9.28 25.99
C THR A 504 24.42 10.46 26.32
N GLY A 505 25.54 10.22 27.01
CA GLY A 505 26.52 11.25 27.39
C GLY A 505 26.07 12.17 28.51
N HIS A 506 25.01 11.81 29.25
CA HIS A 506 24.56 12.54 30.44
C HIS A 506 25.34 12.06 31.67
N GLN A 507 25.74 12.98 32.55
CA GLN A 507 26.32 12.58 33.83
C GLN A 507 25.23 11.99 34.72
N ALA A 508 25.43 10.74 35.13
CA ALA A 508 24.58 10.12 36.14
C ALA A 508 24.60 10.98 37.42
N GLY A 509 23.41 11.31 37.93
CA GLY A 509 23.24 12.04 39.20
C GLY A 509 23.72 11.22 40.40
N SER A 510 23.27 11.58 41.61
CA SER A 510 23.55 10.72 42.77
C SER A 510 22.89 9.35 42.57
N GLU A 511 23.45 8.30 43.19
CA GLU A 511 22.91 6.93 43.10
C GLU A 511 21.43 6.87 43.54
N SER A 512 21.07 7.68 44.54
CA SER A 512 19.69 7.82 45.01
C SER A 512 18.79 8.50 43.97
N ASP A 513 19.26 9.56 43.31
CA ASP A 513 18.48 10.23 42.25
C ASP A 513 18.26 9.31 41.05
N VAL A 514 19.29 8.55 40.66
CA VAL A 514 19.21 7.53 39.62
C VAL A 514 18.19 6.46 39.99
N ALA A 515 18.23 5.97 41.24
CA ALA A 515 17.28 4.98 41.72
C ALA A 515 15.83 5.49 41.71
N LEU A 516 15.60 6.72 42.18
CA LEU A 516 14.27 7.33 42.18
C LEU A 516 13.73 7.54 40.77
N ARG A 517 14.54 8.04 39.83
CA ARG A 517 14.10 8.22 38.43
C ARG A 517 13.81 6.90 37.73
N ALA A 518 14.66 5.89 37.92
CA ALA A 518 14.39 4.57 37.35
C ALA A 518 13.15 3.92 37.96
N LEU A 519 12.89 4.15 39.26
CA LEU A 519 11.65 3.70 39.90
C LEU A 519 10.42 4.39 39.32
N GLU A 520 10.50 5.70 39.07
CA GLU A 520 9.41 6.44 38.42
C GLU A 520 9.07 5.81 37.05
N GLU A 521 10.07 5.58 36.20
CA GLU A 521 9.87 4.92 34.89
C GLU A 521 9.29 3.50 35.04
N SER A 522 9.75 2.71 36.02
CA SER A 522 9.21 1.38 36.31
C SER A 522 7.73 1.44 36.72
N PHE A 523 7.35 2.36 37.60
CA PHE A 523 5.96 2.52 38.03
C PHE A 523 5.07 3.01 36.89
N ASP A 524 5.54 3.98 36.12
CA ASP A 524 4.84 4.52 34.96
C ASP A 524 4.55 3.42 33.93
N ALA A 525 5.57 2.65 33.53
CA ALA A 525 5.42 1.59 32.53
C ALA A 525 4.54 0.44 33.02
N SER A 526 4.71 -0.02 34.27
CA SER A 526 3.88 -1.09 34.83
C SER A 526 2.43 -0.65 35.06
N MET A 527 2.20 0.62 35.41
CA MET A 527 0.85 1.16 35.55
C MET A 527 0.13 1.20 34.21
N ASP A 528 0.82 1.55 33.13
CA ASP A 528 0.27 1.51 31.77
C ASP A 528 -0.22 0.09 31.42
N ASP A 529 0.56 -0.95 31.74
CA ASP A 529 0.15 -2.34 31.53
C ASP A 529 -1.04 -2.72 32.43
N ILE A 530 -1.05 -2.34 33.71
CA ILE A 530 -2.18 -2.61 34.61
C ILE A 530 -3.48 -2.00 34.06
N LEU A 531 -3.42 -0.73 33.63
CA LEU A 531 -4.55 -0.05 33.00
C LEU A 531 -4.98 -0.74 31.70
N SER A 532 -4.02 -1.18 30.89
CA SER A 532 -4.28 -1.95 29.66
C SER A 532 -4.99 -3.28 29.97
N GLY A 533 -4.63 -3.96 31.06
CA GLY A 533 -5.30 -5.18 31.51
C GLY A 533 -6.76 -4.95 31.88
N TYR A 534 -7.06 -3.88 32.61
CA TYR A 534 -8.44 -3.49 32.92
C TYR A 534 -9.24 -3.10 31.68
N ALA A 535 -8.65 -2.33 30.77
CA ALA A 535 -9.24 -2.01 29.47
C ALA A 535 -9.57 -3.29 28.67
N ALA A 536 -8.67 -4.27 28.67
CA ALA A 536 -8.87 -5.53 27.97
C ALA A 536 -9.99 -6.36 28.62
N ALA A 537 -10.08 -6.37 29.95
CA ALA A 537 -11.14 -7.02 30.69
C ALA A 537 -12.52 -6.38 30.45
N GLN A 538 -12.58 -5.05 30.35
CA GLN A 538 -13.82 -4.34 29.97
C GLN A 538 -14.27 -4.71 28.56
N LEU A 539 -13.34 -4.72 27.61
CA LEU A 539 -13.60 -5.02 26.21
C LEU A 539 -14.02 -6.48 25.99
N MET A 540 -13.22 -7.44 26.48
CA MET A 540 -13.38 -8.86 26.17
C MET A 540 -14.14 -9.66 27.22
N GLY A 541 -14.07 -9.25 28.49
CA GLY A 541 -14.69 -9.95 29.60
C GLY A 541 -16.11 -9.47 29.89
N ALA A 542 -16.30 -8.15 30.00
CA ALA A 542 -17.59 -7.55 30.30
C ALA A 542 -18.37 -7.06 29.07
N ASN A 543 -17.73 -6.98 27.90
CA ASN A 543 -18.30 -6.44 26.67
C ASN A 543 -18.88 -5.02 26.85
N VAL A 544 -18.23 -4.21 27.68
CA VAL A 544 -18.61 -2.82 27.95
C VAL A 544 -17.78 -1.93 27.03
N THR A 545 -18.38 -1.52 25.92
CA THR A 545 -17.68 -0.84 24.82
C THR A 545 -18.34 0.46 24.41
N GLN A 546 -17.57 1.31 23.73
CA GLN A 546 -18.01 2.54 23.09
C GLN A 546 -17.43 2.61 21.67
N GLU A 547 -18.25 2.88 20.67
CA GLU A 547 -17.79 3.03 19.29
C GLU A 547 -17.08 4.37 19.08
N THR A 548 -15.94 4.32 18.37
CA THR A 548 -15.16 5.49 17.97
C THR A 548 -14.87 5.46 16.48
N ARG A 549 -14.76 6.63 15.88
CA ARG A 549 -14.40 6.78 14.46
C ARG A 549 -12.91 6.56 14.26
N VAL A 550 -12.58 5.78 13.25
CA VAL A 550 -11.21 5.43 12.87
C VAL A 550 -10.97 5.89 11.44
N GLU A 551 -9.83 6.52 11.21
CA GLU A 551 -9.35 6.82 9.87
C GLU A 551 -8.42 5.70 9.41
N VAL A 552 -8.81 4.98 8.36
CA VAL A 552 -8.09 3.84 7.82
C VAL A 552 -7.39 4.27 6.53
N TYR A 553 -6.07 4.14 6.48
CA TYR A 553 -5.27 4.44 5.30
C TYR A 553 -4.96 3.16 4.54
N ARG A 554 -5.21 3.18 3.25
CA ARG A 554 -5.08 2.02 2.38
C ARG A 554 -4.40 2.38 1.07
N THR A 555 -3.74 1.39 0.49
CA THR A 555 -3.24 1.49 -0.88
C THR A 555 -4.40 1.31 -1.84
N VAL A 556 -4.66 2.31 -2.68
CA VAL A 556 -5.71 2.27 -3.69
C VAL A 556 -5.11 2.41 -5.08
N LEU A 557 -5.83 1.93 -6.10
CA LEU A 557 -5.48 2.21 -7.48
C LEU A 557 -6.31 3.38 -8.00
N ARG A 558 -5.62 4.28 -8.71
CA ARG A 558 -6.23 5.36 -9.50
C ARG A 558 -5.76 5.26 -10.95
N LEU A 559 -6.56 5.74 -11.89
CA LEU A 559 -6.19 5.72 -13.32
C LEU A 559 -5.28 6.91 -13.64
N GLY A 560 -4.08 6.63 -14.12
CA GLY A 560 -3.14 7.61 -14.64
C GLY A 560 -2.50 8.50 -13.58
N GLN A 561 -1.36 9.10 -13.96
CA GLN A 561 -0.78 10.20 -13.19
C GLN A 561 -1.35 11.54 -13.66
N GLU A 562 -1.52 12.48 -12.74
CA GLU A 562 -2.07 13.81 -13.02
C GLU A 562 -1.38 14.52 -14.20
N ALA A 563 -0.05 14.47 -14.28
CA ALA A 563 0.71 15.10 -15.36
C ALA A 563 0.35 14.55 -16.75
N TRP A 564 0.16 13.23 -16.88
CA TRP A 564 -0.21 12.61 -18.15
C TRP A 564 -1.65 12.90 -18.54
N ILE A 565 -2.56 12.88 -17.56
CA ILE A 565 -3.98 13.22 -17.78
C ILE A 565 -4.12 14.66 -18.30
N LEU A 566 -3.43 15.62 -17.67
CA LEU A 566 -3.42 17.01 -18.11
C LEU A 566 -2.81 17.16 -19.51
N THR A 567 -1.72 16.45 -19.81
CA THR A 567 -1.06 16.53 -21.13
C THR A 567 -1.96 16.00 -22.25
N VAL A 568 -2.65 14.88 -22.03
CA VAL A 568 -3.63 14.33 -22.98
C VAL A 568 -4.81 15.27 -23.18
N LEU A 569 -5.29 15.92 -22.13
CA LEU A 569 -6.34 16.93 -22.23
C LEU A 569 -5.89 18.12 -23.07
N VAL A 570 -4.70 18.67 -22.82
CA VAL A 570 -4.12 19.76 -23.60
C VAL A 570 -3.97 19.35 -25.07
N LEU A 571 -3.48 18.14 -25.35
CA LEU A 571 -3.39 17.64 -26.72
C LEU A 571 -4.77 17.60 -27.41
N ASN A 572 -5.80 17.09 -26.73
CA ASN A 572 -7.17 17.10 -27.26
C ASN A 572 -7.66 18.53 -27.54
N LEU A 573 -7.44 19.48 -26.62
CA LEU A 573 -7.81 20.88 -26.81
C LEU A 573 -7.09 21.51 -28.00
N VAL A 574 -5.79 21.30 -28.14
CA VAL A 574 -4.99 21.79 -29.27
C VAL A 574 -5.54 21.26 -30.60
N LEU A 575 -5.90 19.98 -30.67
CA LEU A 575 -6.48 19.41 -31.89
C LEU A 575 -7.87 19.98 -32.21
N ILE A 576 -8.72 20.22 -31.21
CA ILE A 576 -10.01 20.90 -31.40
C ILE A 576 -9.80 22.33 -31.89
N PHE A 577 -8.88 23.07 -31.27
CA PHE A 577 -8.57 24.44 -31.67
C PHE A 577 -8.02 24.48 -33.09
N ALA A 578 -7.07 23.62 -33.45
CA ALA A 578 -6.53 23.52 -34.79
C ALA A 578 -7.61 23.18 -35.83
N ALA A 579 -8.50 22.23 -35.53
CA ALA A 579 -9.61 21.88 -36.40
C ALA A 579 -10.61 23.04 -36.57
N THR A 580 -10.91 23.76 -35.49
CA THR A 580 -11.83 24.89 -35.49
C THR A 580 -11.23 26.10 -36.23
N GLU A 581 -9.97 26.41 -35.99
CA GLU A 581 -9.24 27.48 -36.66
C GLU A 581 -9.19 27.21 -38.17
N GLU A 582 -8.81 26.00 -38.58
CA GLU A 582 -8.79 25.63 -40.00
C GLU A 582 -10.19 25.64 -40.61
N ALA A 583 -11.22 25.21 -39.89
CA ALA A 583 -12.61 25.34 -40.32
C ALA A 583 -12.97 26.82 -40.56
N VAL A 584 -12.69 27.72 -39.61
CA VAL A 584 -13.01 29.14 -39.73
C VAL A 584 -12.22 29.79 -40.86
N ARG A 585 -10.90 29.55 -40.94
CA ARG A 585 -9.99 30.09 -41.94
C ARG A 585 -10.42 29.73 -43.37
N THR A 586 -10.92 28.51 -43.56
CA THR A 586 -11.34 27.99 -44.88
C THR A 586 -12.84 28.12 -45.15
N ARG A 587 -13.58 28.81 -44.27
CA ARG A 587 -15.06 28.95 -44.32
C ARG A 587 -15.75 27.58 -44.41
N CYS A 588 -15.37 26.69 -43.50
CA CYS A 588 -15.76 25.28 -43.42
C CYS A 588 -15.40 24.51 -44.70
N TRP A 589 -14.18 24.74 -45.21
CA TRP A 589 -13.66 24.08 -46.41
C TRP A 589 -14.60 24.21 -47.62
N LYS A 590 -15.16 25.40 -47.86
CA LYS A 590 -16.17 25.64 -48.91
C LYS A 590 -15.67 25.28 -50.31
N ASP A 591 -14.39 25.50 -50.56
CA ASP A 591 -13.71 25.32 -51.85
C ASP A 591 -12.86 24.02 -51.88
N LEU A 592 -13.20 23.03 -51.05
CA LEU A 592 -12.54 21.73 -51.07
C LEU A 592 -13.14 20.85 -52.17
N ASP A 593 -12.34 20.60 -53.19
CA ASP A 593 -12.65 19.71 -54.30
C ASP A 593 -12.44 18.24 -53.91
N GLU A 594 -13.16 17.33 -54.57
CA GLU A 594 -13.08 15.88 -54.36
C GLU A 594 -11.67 15.32 -54.61
N PHE A 595 -10.90 15.95 -55.52
CA PHE A 595 -9.56 15.55 -55.94
C PHE A 595 -8.63 15.21 -54.75
N ASP A 596 -8.15 13.98 -54.72
CA ASP A 596 -7.16 13.49 -53.77
C ASP A 596 -5.81 13.18 -54.44
N PHE A 597 -4.79 14.02 -54.20
CA PHE A 597 -3.43 13.73 -54.69
C PHE A 597 -2.80 12.48 -54.06
N THR A 598 -3.39 11.92 -52.99
CA THR A 598 -2.94 10.65 -52.39
C THR A 598 -3.62 9.43 -53.02
N ASP A 599 -4.73 9.61 -53.75
CA ASP A 599 -5.35 8.56 -54.53
C ASP A 599 -4.70 8.50 -55.92
N LEU A 600 -4.15 7.34 -56.28
CA LEU A 600 -3.60 7.12 -57.61
C LEU A 600 -4.65 7.32 -58.70
N ARG A 601 -5.93 7.01 -58.42
CA ARG A 601 -7.02 7.20 -59.39
C ARG A 601 -7.16 8.67 -59.75
N ASP A 602 -7.28 9.53 -58.73
CA ASP A 602 -7.44 10.96 -58.92
C ASP A 602 -6.18 11.60 -59.49
N MET A 603 -4.99 11.12 -59.10
CA MET A 603 -3.72 11.57 -59.66
C MET A 603 -3.58 11.19 -61.15
N VAL A 604 -4.00 9.99 -61.56
CA VAL A 604 -3.98 9.57 -62.96
C VAL A 604 -5.01 10.35 -63.77
N ILE A 605 -6.21 10.58 -63.23
CA ILE A 605 -7.22 11.41 -63.88
C ILE A 605 -6.73 12.87 -64.00
N GLY A 606 -6.11 13.41 -62.96
CA GLY A 606 -5.54 14.75 -62.95
C GLY A 606 -4.36 14.93 -63.90
N THR A 607 -3.47 13.93 -64.03
CA THR A 607 -2.36 13.96 -64.99
C THR A 607 -2.83 13.71 -66.42
N ALA A 608 -3.77 12.78 -66.63
CA ALA A 608 -4.40 12.55 -67.93
C ALA A 608 -5.13 13.80 -68.43
N GLN A 609 -5.78 14.58 -67.56
CA GLN A 609 -6.45 15.82 -67.95
C GLN A 609 -5.50 17.02 -68.11
N GLY A 610 -4.26 16.92 -67.62
CA GLY A 610 -3.26 18.00 -67.58
C GLY A 610 -2.60 18.30 -68.93
N ASP A 611 -2.31 17.28 -69.74
CA ASP A 611 -1.93 17.42 -71.16
C ASP A 611 -1.97 16.04 -71.84
N VAL A 612 -3.11 15.66 -72.41
CA VAL A 612 -3.27 14.43 -73.20
C VAL A 612 -2.35 14.44 -74.43
N LYS A 613 -1.87 15.61 -74.87
CA LYS A 613 -1.12 15.74 -76.11
C LYS A 613 0.30 15.17 -75.99
N ASP A 614 1.01 15.43 -74.90
CA ASP A 614 2.40 14.97 -74.72
C ASP A 614 2.50 13.47 -74.42
N VAL A 615 1.56 12.89 -73.66
CA VAL A 615 1.57 11.45 -73.35
C VAL A 615 1.16 10.63 -74.58
N ILE A 616 0.18 11.10 -75.35
CA ILE A 616 -0.22 10.47 -76.61
C ILE A 616 0.84 10.68 -77.70
N GLU A 617 1.51 11.83 -77.79
CA GLU A 617 2.64 12.02 -78.72
C GLU A 617 3.85 11.16 -78.32
N THR A 618 4.10 10.96 -77.03
CA THR A 618 5.15 10.03 -76.58
C THR A 618 4.81 8.60 -76.99
N ILE A 619 3.58 8.12 -76.76
CA ILE A 619 3.15 6.76 -77.12
C ILE A 619 3.03 6.54 -78.65
N LEU A 620 2.61 7.57 -79.40
CA LEU A 620 2.52 7.51 -80.87
C LEU A 620 3.90 7.65 -81.55
N SER A 621 4.85 8.35 -80.94
CA SER A 621 6.24 8.40 -81.42
C SER A 621 7.00 7.09 -81.20
N THR A 622 6.67 6.33 -80.14
CA THR A 622 7.25 4.99 -79.92
C THR A 622 6.74 3.92 -80.88
N ASN A 623 5.64 4.17 -81.60
CA ASN A 623 5.03 3.18 -82.49
C ASN A 623 5.34 3.40 -83.98
N ASN A 624 6.04 4.49 -84.34
CA ASN A 624 6.38 4.82 -85.74
C ASN A 624 7.89 4.83 -86.06
N HIS A 625 8.77 4.61 -85.08
CA HIS A 625 10.18 4.38 -85.34
C HIS A 625 10.64 3.09 -84.65
N GLY A 626 10.60 1.99 -85.41
CA GLY A 626 11.43 0.83 -85.13
C GLY A 626 12.89 1.23 -85.19
N ASN A 627 13.52 1.38 -84.02
CA ASN A 627 14.89 0.99 -83.72
C ASN A 627 15.21 1.34 -82.26
N LEU A 628 15.34 0.28 -81.45
CA LEU A 628 15.91 0.32 -80.11
C LEU A 628 17.35 0.83 -80.16
N LEU A 629 17.61 2.02 -79.62
CA LEU A 629 18.91 2.40 -79.07
C LEU A 629 18.74 2.61 -77.57
N VAL A 630 18.89 1.53 -76.83
CA VAL A 630 19.16 1.55 -75.39
C VAL A 630 20.55 2.15 -75.20
N SER A 631 20.62 3.43 -74.83
CA SER A 631 21.83 4.03 -74.27
C SER A 631 22.07 3.44 -72.89
N ARG A 632 23.03 2.52 -72.84
CA ARG A 632 23.53 1.80 -71.66
C ARG A 632 24.71 2.57 -71.07
N ARG A 633 24.52 3.17 -69.89
CA ARG A 633 25.55 3.45 -68.86
C ARG A 633 24.79 3.52 -67.53
N GLY A 634 25.01 2.70 -66.51
CA GLY A 634 25.93 1.59 -66.29
C GLY A 634 25.92 1.33 -64.78
N THR A 635 25.55 0.12 -64.37
CA THR A 635 26.06 -0.49 -63.13
C THR A 635 25.98 -2.00 -63.32
N VAL A 636 27.17 -2.59 -63.28
CA VAL A 636 27.47 -4.01 -63.41
C VAL A 636 27.07 -4.70 -62.11
N LEU A 637 26.28 -5.77 -62.21
CA LEU A 637 26.28 -6.83 -61.22
C LEU A 637 26.23 -8.15 -61.99
N ASP A 638 27.38 -8.81 -62.05
CA ASP A 638 27.54 -10.17 -62.56
C ASP A 638 26.82 -11.14 -61.61
N ILE A 639 25.91 -11.96 -62.15
CA ILE A 639 25.44 -13.18 -61.48
C ILE A 639 25.79 -14.35 -62.40
N HIS A 640 26.82 -15.07 -61.97
CA HIS A 640 27.27 -16.34 -62.52
C HIS A 640 26.21 -17.42 -62.26
N TYR A 641 25.62 -17.98 -63.33
CA TYR A 641 24.90 -19.25 -63.25
C TYR A 641 25.89 -20.39 -63.53
N SER A 642 26.12 -21.24 -62.54
CA SER A 642 26.74 -22.56 -62.71
C SER A 642 25.73 -23.61 -62.29
N GLY A 643 25.15 -24.29 -63.27
CA GLY A 643 24.44 -25.54 -63.06
C GLY A 643 25.42 -26.69 -63.06
N THR A 644 25.37 -27.53 -62.03
CA THR A 644 25.94 -28.88 -62.06
C THR A 644 24.91 -29.87 -61.54
N ALA A 645 24.55 -30.79 -62.43
CA ALA A 645 23.83 -32.01 -62.14
C ALA A 645 24.66 -32.95 -61.25
N GLY A 646 24.00 -33.75 -60.40
CA GLY A 646 24.66 -34.90 -59.79
C GLY A 646 24.03 -35.50 -58.54
N LYS A 647 23.15 -36.49 -58.75
CA LYS A 647 23.09 -37.81 -58.08
C LYS A 647 23.00 -37.93 -56.53
N LYS A 648 21.92 -38.62 -56.11
CA LYS A 648 21.83 -39.80 -55.21
C LYS A 648 22.60 -39.77 -53.87
N ARG A 649 21.90 -39.92 -52.72
CA ARG A 649 21.54 -41.18 -52.01
C ARG A 649 21.24 -40.92 -50.52
N ASP A 650 20.24 -41.67 -50.04
CA ASP A 650 20.08 -42.38 -48.76
C ASP A 650 20.25 -41.67 -47.39
N GLU A 651 19.19 -41.85 -46.58
CA GLU A 651 19.16 -42.21 -45.14
C GLU A 651 20.04 -41.41 -44.15
N TYR A 652 19.41 -40.62 -43.28
CA TYR A 652 18.99 -41.01 -41.92
C TYR A 652 18.08 -39.93 -41.30
#